data_AF-A0A0M9FUD2-F1
#
_entry.id   AF-A0A0M9FUD2-F1
#
_cell.length_a   1.000
_cell.length_b   1.000
_cell.length_c   1.000
_cell.angle_alpha   90.00
_cell.angle_beta   90.00
_cell.angle_gamma   90.00
#
_symmetry.space_group_name_H-M   'P 1'
#
loop_
_entity.id
_entity.type
_entity.pdbx_description
1 polymer ?
#
loop_
_entity_poly.entity_id
_entity_poly.type
_entity_poly.pdbx_seq_one_letter_code
_entity_poly.pdbx_strand_id
1 'polypeptide(L)'
;MTEVNFGRHILIDGLPNNVTPDKRELFKRHFSRRITEVLGHDQINLQLLQDRETALVKGAILSCVTEEQAEAALAKLNRFPFTKTSILTTYRWSSLEEARQDLGPYVPPTLPDGDEEEEAELVHNMAEDPEARPQFLVKGGASFDCEWYWFNWEKNEPELYRRRKLGSEDPLNRWSEVDRTNKKLSSGMICGPLPVSRPLPVWSTYGSMVISQHEKGLRVWAGRSMRLHFEITLDVNAFMVSPCEKYIIVQTPKDISIINLRTAKKIRTIGNLDLHSDDLWPVMRFSADDSLVVVCKTTVRAPDSATVPEGQLNIYPSETMKLLKGDGSAGHTFSVRGLYKAEWNPVVDTQMGYVCELGPNQGWKAVVADMVVNEDGEVEQRVLNERNFLLASRLDMLWHPAGTFLCVKVSSMKGPTEYFLFHIAERNVPITRLSIKRGYIPTRFAWQTGGDKFAVLLKKDGVGSGLGETGFLQIFMIGKQGPKVQHEVPTSATHLFWAPHGGRLAAANFDKSLLHFFVLHDNNTITDKNKLSGVNATNCEWDPTGRYFAVWVSSIHEQAMSAQYRIFDYTGNELYRKAVKTFSHFAWRPLPPTLVDSAQMKKVRESMKMLLHDYEATAAALKAASEEQVEKERKLKEDEYVKKMKQLAEQATRDKLTEIREEEYANSKWVRYNNSRIKALPEEERTVHEDVTESHVVSRRLVTSSKK
;
A
#
# COMPACT_ATOMS: atom_id res chain seq x y z
N MET A 1 -18.91 69.18 12.47
CA MET A 1 -19.00 68.33 13.67
C MET A 1 -17.80 67.41 13.61
N THR A 2 -16.89 67.53 14.57
CA THR A 2 -15.69 66.70 14.68
C THR A 2 -16.08 65.22 14.75
N GLU A 3 -15.52 64.39 13.88
CA GLU A 3 -15.64 62.93 13.96
C GLU A 3 -15.21 62.47 15.35
N VAL A 4 -16.15 61.94 16.13
CA VAL A 4 -15.86 61.38 17.45
C VAL A 4 -15.08 60.09 17.20
N ASN A 5 -13.80 60.05 17.58
CA ASN A 5 -12.99 58.85 17.48
C ASN A 5 -13.49 57.80 18.48
N PHE A 6 -14.31 56.86 18.00
CA PHE A 6 -14.88 55.79 18.81
C PHE A 6 -13.90 54.65 19.13
N GLY A 7 -12.70 54.63 18.54
CA GLY A 7 -11.66 53.62 18.82
C GLY A 7 -11.14 53.63 20.25
N ARG A 8 -11.37 54.71 21.00
CA ARG A 8 -10.97 54.87 22.40
C ARG A 8 -11.98 54.31 23.42
N HIS A 9 -13.13 53.85 22.95
CA HIS A 9 -14.21 53.33 23.79
C HIS A 9 -14.38 51.83 23.61
N ILE A 10 -14.45 51.11 24.72
CA ILE A 10 -14.79 49.68 24.73
C ILE A 10 -16.08 49.44 25.51
N LEU A 11 -16.82 48.42 25.08
CA LEU A 11 -18.06 47.98 25.70
C LEU A 11 -17.76 46.79 26.59
N ILE A 12 -18.29 46.81 27.81
CA ILE A 12 -18.14 45.73 28.80
C ILE A 12 -19.53 45.16 29.10
N ASP A 13 -19.66 43.85 28.88
CA ASP A 13 -20.86 43.06 29.15
C ASP A 13 -20.55 41.96 30.20
N GLY A 14 -21.58 41.35 30.77
CA GLY A 14 -21.46 40.29 31.78
C GLY A 14 -21.34 40.81 33.22
N LEU A 15 -21.92 41.98 33.51
CA LEU A 15 -21.99 42.52 34.87
C LEU A 15 -23.00 41.74 35.75
N PRO A 16 -22.87 41.78 37.09
CA PRO A 16 -23.83 41.12 37.98
C PRO A 16 -25.26 41.67 37.83
N ASN A 17 -26.24 40.78 37.65
CA ASN A 17 -27.66 41.13 37.41
C ASN A 17 -28.41 41.73 38.61
N ASN A 18 -27.76 41.90 39.76
CA ASN A 18 -28.37 42.27 41.05
C ASN A 18 -27.97 43.67 41.55
N VAL A 19 -27.47 44.53 40.68
CA VAL A 19 -27.09 45.91 41.04
C VAL A 19 -28.32 46.82 40.97
N THR A 20 -28.96 47.01 42.13
CA THR A 20 -30.11 47.91 42.33
C THR A 20 -29.70 49.39 42.37
N PRO A 21 -30.63 50.35 42.14
CA PRO A 21 -30.32 51.78 42.13
C PRO A 21 -29.59 52.27 43.39
N ASP A 22 -29.98 51.79 44.57
CA ASP A 22 -29.40 52.20 45.86
C ASP A 22 -27.93 51.75 46.04
N LYS A 23 -27.54 50.65 45.38
CA LYS A 23 -26.19 50.07 45.48
C LYS A 23 -25.24 50.55 44.37
N ARG A 24 -25.74 51.40 43.47
CA ARG A 24 -25.05 51.77 42.24
C ARG A 24 -23.78 52.57 42.45
N GLU A 25 -23.79 53.54 43.35
CA GLU A 25 -22.61 54.37 43.62
C GLU A 25 -21.49 53.55 44.26
N LEU A 26 -21.86 52.68 45.20
CA LEU A 26 -20.95 51.71 45.83
C LEU A 26 -20.38 50.74 44.79
N PHE A 27 -21.21 50.21 43.90
CA PHE A 27 -20.77 49.34 42.81
C PHE A 27 -19.84 50.07 41.85
N LYS A 28 -20.16 51.30 41.43
CA LYS A 28 -19.31 52.10 40.53
C LYS A 28 -17.93 52.31 41.14
N ARG A 29 -17.85 52.68 42.44
CA ARG A 29 -16.56 52.86 43.13
C ARG A 29 -15.75 51.56 43.20
N HIS A 30 -16.40 50.45 43.56
CA HIS A 30 -15.73 49.14 43.66
C HIS A 30 -15.27 48.63 42.29
N PHE A 31 -16.13 48.74 41.28
CA PHE A 31 -15.85 48.31 39.91
C PHE A 31 -14.74 49.16 39.29
N SER A 32 -14.79 50.49 39.40
CA SER A 32 -13.71 51.37 38.94
C SER A 32 -12.37 51.02 39.58
N ARG A 33 -12.32 50.84 40.92
CA ARG A 33 -11.09 50.44 41.61
C ARG A 33 -10.52 49.12 41.07
N ARG A 34 -11.36 48.11 40.89
CA ARG A 34 -10.94 46.80 40.38
C ARG A 34 -10.45 46.84 38.94
N ILE A 35 -11.11 47.60 38.07
CA ILE A 35 -10.68 47.74 36.68
C ILE A 35 -9.34 48.50 36.61
N THR A 36 -9.18 49.55 37.40
CA THR A 36 -7.92 50.29 37.53
C THR A 36 -6.77 49.41 38.04
N GLU A 37 -7.01 48.53 39.03
CA GLU A 37 -6.03 47.54 39.50
C GLU A 37 -5.58 46.58 38.38
N VAL A 38 -6.52 46.13 37.53
CA VAL A 38 -6.23 45.17 36.44
C VAL A 38 -5.51 45.86 35.27
N LEU A 39 -5.86 47.11 34.97
CA LEU A 39 -5.26 47.87 33.87
C LEU A 39 -3.91 48.48 34.25
N GLY A 40 -3.70 48.78 35.54
CA GLY A 40 -2.45 49.35 36.08
C GLY A 40 -2.36 50.88 35.95
N HIS A 41 -3.46 51.57 35.64
CA HIS A 41 -3.52 53.03 35.58
C HIS A 41 -4.92 53.59 35.86
N ASP A 42 -4.97 54.80 36.40
CA ASP A 42 -6.21 55.47 36.85
C ASP A 42 -6.86 56.34 35.76
N GLN A 43 -6.23 56.43 34.59
CA GLN A 43 -6.67 57.25 33.46
C GLN A 43 -7.82 56.61 32.65
N ILE A 44 -8.93 56.30 33.32
CA ILE A 44 -10.12 55.70 32.70
C ILE A 44 -11.39 56.44 33.09
N ASN A 45 -12.32 56.61 32.14
CA ASN A 45 -13.68 57.08 32.45
C ASN A 45 -14.68 55.94 32.24
N LEU A 46 -15.37 55.58 33.32
CA LEU A 46 -16.32 54.47 33.35
C LEU A 46 -17.76 54.97 33.48
N GLN A 47 -18.59 54.60 32.51
CA GLN A 47 -20.02 54.90 32.48
C GLN A 47 -20.85 53.60 32.54
N LEU A 48 -21.72 53.47 33.54
CA LEU A 48 -22.59 52.30 33.69
C LEU A 48 -23.87 52.48 32.84
N LEU A 49 -24.17 51.49 32.00
CA LEU A 49 -25.37 51.42 31.18
C LEU A 49 -26.53 50.79 31.96
N GLN A 50 -27.67 51.47 31.93
CA GLN A 50 -28.90 51.05 32.62
C GLN A 50 -29.90 50.54 31.61
N ASP A 51 -30.65 49.54 32.05
CA ASP A 51 -31.89 49.17 31.38
C ASP A 51 -32.99 50.22 31.63
N ARG A 52 -33.75 50.57 30.60
CA ARG A 52 -34.79 51.61 30.69
C ARG A 52 -36.02 51.14 31.47
N GLU A 53 -36.29 49.84 31.52
CA GLU A 53 -37.47 49.28 32.17
C GLU A 53 -37.23 48.85 33.62
N THR A 54 -36.07 48.24 33.89
CA THR A 54 -35.76 47.65 35.21
C THR A 54 -34.86 48.52 36.08
N ALA A 55 -34.29 49.60 35.53
CA ALA A 55 -33.30 50.47 36.18
C ALA A 55 -32.04 49.74 36.72
N LEU A 56 -31.85 48.47 36.35
CA LEU A 56 -30.68 47.66 36.69
C LEU A 56 -29.51 47.98 35.76
N VAL A 57 -28.29 47.78 36.27
CA VAL A 57 -27.07 47.93 35.47
C VAL A 57 -26.84 46.66 34.65
N LYS A 58 -26.82 46.78 33.32
CA LYS A 58 -26.61 45.64 32.40
C LYS A 58 -25.23 45.63 31.74
N GLY A 59 -24.60 46.80 31.58
CA GLY A 59 -23.29 46.90 30.95
C GLY A 59 -22.52 48.14 31.37
N ALA A 60 -21.31 48.31 30.86
CA ALA A 60 -20.53 49.53 31.07
C ALA A 60 -19.78 49.93 29.80
N ILE A 61 -19.56 51.24 29.64
CA ILE A 61 -18.66 51.81 28.65
C ILE A 61 -17.40 52.25 29.38
N LEU A 62 -16.25 51.78 28.91
CA LEU A 62 -14.94 52.23 29.37
C LEU A 62 -14.32 53.11 28.29
N SER A 63 -13.96 54.33 28.67
CA SER A 63 -13.30 55.30 27.79
C SER A 63 -11.87 55.48 28.23
N CYS A 64 -10.92 55.17 27.35
CA CYS A 64 -9.49 55.34 27.57
C CYS A 64 -8.98 56.64 26.93
N VAL A 65 -7.79 57.10 27.34
CA VAL A 65 -7.19 58.33 26.79
C VAL A 65 -6.63 58.08 25.38
N THR A 66 -6.03 56.92 25.16
CA THR A 66 -5.48 56.49 23.87
C THR A 66 -6.14 55.20 23.36
N GLU A 67 -6.03 54.96 22.05
CA GLU A 67 -6.56 53.75 21.40
C GLU A 67 -5.76 52.50 21.79
N GLU A 68 -4.43 52.62 21.93
CA GLU A 68 -3.57 51.54 22.43
C GLU A 68 -3.96 51.08 23.85
N GLN A 69 -4.36 52.01 24.73
CA GLN A 69 -4.88 51.68 26.05
C GLN A 69 -6.23 50.96 25.98
N ALA A 70 -7.09 51.32 25.00
CA ALA A 70 -8.36 50.64 24.77
C ALA A 70 -8.15 49.21 24.27
N GLU A 71 -7.18 48.97 23.38
CA GLU A 71 -6.82 47.62 22.93
C GLU A 71 -6.21 46.76 24.03
N ALA A 72 -5.29 47.33 24.83
CA ALA A 72 -4.73 46.65 25.98
C ALA A 72 -5.81 46.29 27.03
N ALA A 73 -6.77 47.20 27.25
CA ALA A 73 -7.90 46.95 28.13
C ALA A 73 -8.85 45.89 27.57
N LEU A 74 -9.09 45.88 26.26
CA LEU A 74 -9.89 44.85 25.60
C LEU A 74 -9.28 43.48 25.81
N ALA A 75 -7.97 43.32 25.56
CA ALA A 75 -7.28 42.05 25.73
C ALA A 75 -7.24 41.56 27.18
N LYS A 76 -7.01 42.47 28.15
CA LYS A 76 -6.90 42.11 29.58
C LYS A 76 -8.25 41.83 30.25
N LEU A 77 -9.32 42.50 29.82
CA LEU A 77 -10.64 42.39 30.44
C LEU A 77 -11.55 41.37 29.75
N ASN A 78 -11.18 40.87 28.56
CA ASN A 78 -11.99 39.86 27.87
C ASN A 78 -11.96 38.52 28.62
N ARG A 79 -13.14 37.98 28.93
CA ARG A 79 -13.35 36.78 29.76
C ARG A 79 -12.76 36.88 31.17
N PHE A 80 -12.69 38.08 31.73
CA PHE A 80 -12.17 38.29 33.08
C PHE A 80 -13.20 37.86 34.15
N PRO A 81 -12.87 36.94 35.08
CA PRO A 81 -13.78 36.52 36.14
C PRO A 81 -13.87 37.60 37.22
N PHE A 82 -14.96 38.39 37.22
CA PHE A 82 -15.14 39.49 38.17
C PHE A 82 -15.75 39.01 39.50
N THR A 83 -16.68 38.06 39.45
CA THR A 83 -17.20 37.33 40.62
C THR A 83 -17.21 35.83 40.31
N LYS A 84 -17.63 34.99 41.28
CA LYS A 84 -17.79 33.54 41.04
C LYS A 84 -18.80 33.21 39.94
N THR A 85 -19.71 34.13 39.61
CA THR A 85 -20.82 33.92 38.67
C THR A 85 -20.79 34.86 37.46
N SER A 86 -20.08 35.98 37.53
CA SER A 86 -20.03 37.01 36.47
C SER A 86 -18.66 37.06 35.81
N ILE A 87 -18.63 36.80 34.51
CA ILE A 87 -17.44 36.88 33.66
C ILE A 87 -17.63 38.07 32.72
N LEU A 88 -16.69 39.01 32.75
CA LEU A 88 -16.72 40.19 31.90
C LEU A 88 -16.33 39.81 30.48
N THR A 89 -17.05 40.32 29.50
CA THR A 89 -16.72 40.19 28.07
C THR A 89 -16.61 41.59 27.49
N THR A 90 -15.56 41.83 26.71
CA THR A 90 -15.28 43.15 26.14
C THR A 90 -15.44 43.14 24.63
N TYR A 91 -16.05 44.18 24.09
CA TYR A 91 -16.28 44.35 22.66
C TYR A 91 -15.75 45.69 22.17
N ARG A 92 -15.25 45.72 20.93
CA ARG A 92 -14.96 46.98 20.24
C ARG A 92 -16.26 47.69 19.88
N TRP A 93 -16.21 49.01 19.77
CA TRP A 93 -17.33 49.77 19.25
C TRP A 93 -17.69 49.38 17.81
N SER A 94 -16.69 49.13 16.95
CA SER A 94 -16.88 48.68 15.56
C SER A 94 -17.56 47.31 15.44
N SER A 95 -17.34 46.41 16.41
CA SER A 95 -18.01 45.10 16.44
C SER A 95 -19.52 45.21 16.63
N LEU A 96 -20.01 46.34 17.17
CA LEU A 96 -21.44 46.60 17.30
C LEU A 96 -22.06 47.02 15.96
N GLU A 97 -21.27 47.61 15.05
CA GLU A 97 -21.68 47.90 13.67
C GLU A 97 -21.72 46.63 12.83
N GLU A 98 -20.73 45.74 13.00
CA GLU A 98 -20.72 44.39 12.39
C GLU A 98 -21.89 43.53 12.90
N ALA A 99 -22.17 43.53 14.21
CA ALA A 99 -23.29 42.78 14.78
C ALA A 99 -24.68 43.30 14.37
N ARG A 100 -24.78 44.55 13.89
CA ARG A 100 -26.02 45.12 13.33
C ARG A 100 -26.24 44.73 11.87
N GLN A 101 -25.20 44.27 11.17
CA GLN A 101 -25.35 43.76 9.82
C GLN A 101 -25.98 42.37 9.90
N ASP A 102 -27.19 42.26 9.36
CA ASP A 102 -27.88 41.00 9.22
C ASP A 102 -27.12 40.19 8.16
N LEU A 103 -26.15 39.38 8.62
CA LEU A 103 -25.51 38.39 7.77
C LEU A 103 -26.59 37.37 7.46
N GLY A 104 -27.23 37.53 6.30
CA GLY A 104 -28.31 36.66 5.82
C GLY A 104 -27.92 35.17 5.87
N PRO A 105 -28.86 34.26 5.54
CA PRO A 105 -28.60 32.82 5.60
C PRO A 105 -27.32 32.49 4.84
N TYR A 106 -26.43 31.70 5.47
CA TYR A 106 -25.17 31.29 4.87
C TYR A 106 -25.42 30.71 3.48
N VAL A 107 -24.93 31.40 2.45
CA VAL A 107 -24.90 30.88 1.08
C VAL A 107 -23.53 30.24 0.90
N PRO A 108 -23.44 28.90 0.80
CA PRO A 108 -22.18 28.26 0.48
C PRO A 108 -21.66 28.81 -0.85
N PRO A 109 -20.35 29.06 -0.98
CA PRO A 109 -19.77 29.54 -2.23
C PRO A 109 -20.13 28.57 -3.37
N THR A 110 -20.53 29.11 -4.52
CA THR A 110 -20.73 28.33 -5.73
C THR A 110 -19.38 27.75 -6.16
N LEU A 111 -19.29 26.42 -6.14
CA LEU A 111 -18.18 25.66 -6.70
C LEU A 111 -18.06 26.01 -8.19
N PRO A 112 -16.90 26.46 -8.70
CA PRO A 112 -16.74 26.72 -10.13
C PRO A 112 -17.03 25.45 -10.94
N ASP A 113 -17.56 25.60 -12.16
CA ASP A 113 -17.98 24.51 -13.07
C ASP A 113 -16.85 23.49 -13.43
N GLY A 114 -15.63 23.65 -12.91
CA GLY A 114 -14.52 22.70 -13.04
C GLY A 114 -14.36 21.72 -11.87
N ASP A 115 -15.11 21.88 -10.77
CA ASP A 115 -14.97 21.03 -9.58
C ASP A 115 -15.49 19.60 -9.83
N GLU A 116 -16.46 19.40 -10.73
CA GLU A 116 -16.91 18.06 -11.12
C GLU A 116 -15.82 17.28 -11.89
N GLU A 117 -15.03 17.96 -12.74
CA GLU A 117 -13.89 17.35 -13.44
C GLU A 117 -12.73 17.07 -12.47
N GLU A 118 -12.48 17.95 -11.50
CA GLU A 118 -11.47 17.73 -10.45
C GLU A 118 -11.87 16.60 -9.49
N GLU A 119 -13.13 16.52 -9.08
CA GLU A 119 -13.65 15.40 -8.28
C GLU A 119 -13.60 14.08 -9.06
N ALA A 120 -13.97 14.09 -10.35
CA ALA A 120 -13.83 12.92 -11.22
C ALA A 120 -12.36 12.51 -11.43
N GLU A 121 -11.42 13.46 -11.46
CA GLU A 121 -9.99 13.13 -11.42
C GLU A 121 -9.62 12.41 -10.13
N LEU A 122 -10.11 12.82 -8.95
CA LEU A 122 -9.75 12.24 -7.65
C LEU A 122 -10.31 10.84 -7.40
N VAL A 123 -11.45 10.50 -8.01
CA VAL A 123 -12.10 9.18 -7.86
C VAL A 123 -11.54 8.15 -8.85
N HIS A 124 -10.71 8.57 -9.81
CA HIS A 124 -10.12 7.69 -10.81
C HIS A 124 -9.43 6.48 -10.18
N ASN A 125 -9.92 5.30 -10.51
CA ASN A 125 -9.39 4.02 -10.06
C ASN A 125 -9.34 3.00 -11.19
N MET A 126 -8.71 1.85 -10.94
CA MET A 126 -8.55 0.81 -11.97
C MET A 126 -9.90 0.24 -12.47
N ALA A 127 -10.97 0.33 -11.67
CA ALA A 127 -12.27 -0.23 -12.04
C ALA A 127 -12.98 0.53 -13.17
N GLU A 128 -12.49 1.71 -13.56
CA GLU A 128 -13.00 2.45 -14.72
C GLU A 128 -12.55 1.85 -16.07
N ASP A 129 -11.51 1.00 -16.09
CA ASP A 129 -11.03 0.38 -17.32
C ASP A 129 -11.98 -0.73 -17.79
N PRO A 130 -12.58 -0.63 -18.99
CA PRO A 130 -13.48 -1.66 -19.51
C PRO A 130 -12.82 -3.04 -19.66
N GLU A 131 -11.50 -3.06 -19.89
CA GLU A 131 -10.70 -4.29 -20.04
C GLU A 131 -10.14 -4.80 -18.70
N ALA A 132 -10.39 -4.08 -17.60
CA ALA A 132 -9.89 -4.35 -16.25
C ALA A 132 -8.38 -4.65 -16.23
N ARG A 133 -7.58 -3.94 -17.03
CA ARG A 133 -6.14 -4.15 -17.12
C ARG A 133 -5.44 -3.70 -15.83
N PRO A 134 -4.54 -4.52 -15.27
CA PRO A 134 -3.81 -4.11 -14.08
C PRO A 134 -2.80 -3.02 -14.45
N GLN A 135 -2.70 -2.04 -13.57
CA GLN A 135 -1.72 -0.95 -13.67
C GLN A 135 -0.60 -1.15 -12.68
N PHE A 136 0.57 -0.61 -12.98
CA PHE A 136 1.70 -0.64 -12.05
C PHE A 136 2.66 0.53 -12.26
N LEU A 137 3.42 0.83 -11.21
CA LEU A 137 4.53 1.76 -11.24
C LEU A 137 5.85 1.00 -11.32
N VAL A 138 6.79 1.56 -12.08
CA VAL A 138 8.19 1.17 -12.10
C VAL A 138 9.03 2.39 -11.76
N LYS A 139 9.92 2.23 -10.78
CA LYS A 139 10.98 3.22 -10.49
C LYS A 139 12.32 2.65 -10.91
N GLY A 140 12.98 3.28 -11.89
CA GLY A 140 14.24 2.79 -12.42
C GLY A 140 14.90 3.75 -13.41
N GLY A 141 15.95 3.27 -14.09
CA GLY A 141 16.77 4.10 -14.97
C GLY A 141 17.80 4.95 -14.22
N ALA A 142 18.66 5.64 -14.96
CA ALA A 142 19.80 6.37 -14.39
C ALA A 142 19.38 7.52 -13.47
N SER A 143 18.22 8.11 -13.72
CA SER A 143 17.60 9.18 -12.95
C SER A 143 16.62 8.69 -11.88
N PHE A 144 16.37 7.37 -11.80
CA PHE A 144 15.30 6.77 -10.98
C PHE A 144 13.93 7.41 -11.19
N ASP A 145 13.60 7.68 -12.45
CA ASP A 145 12.29 8.22 -12.80
C ASP A 145 11.19 7.18 -12.58
N CYS A 146 9.99 7.67 -12.28
CA CYS A 146 8.79 6.84 -12.15
C CYS A 146 8.03 6.81 -13.48
N GLU A 147 7.72 5.60 -13.93
CA GLU A 147 6.91 5.33 -15.10
C GLU A 147 5.67 4.53 -14.68
N TRP A 148 4.51 4.92 -15.19
CA TRP A 148 3.22 4.30 -14.91
C TRP A 148 2.73 3.58 -16.16
N TYR A 149 2.43 2.29 -16.01
CA TYR A 149 2.08 1.38 -17.09
C TYR A 149 0.71 0.74 -16.89
N TRP A 150 0.05 0.42 -18.01
CA TRP A 150 -0.94 -0.64 -18.10
C TRP A 150 -0.26 -1.93 -18.52
N PHE A 151 -0.73 -3.08 -18.05
CA PHE A 151 -0.34 -4.36 -18.62
C PHE A 151 -1.35 -4.80 -19.67
N ASN A 152 -0.95 -4.81 -20.95
CA ASN A 152 -1.77 -5.32 -22.04
C ASN A 152 -1.57 -6.84 -22.14
N TRP A 153 -2.63 -7.58 -21.81
CA TRP A 153 -2.62 -9.03 -21.78
C TRP A 153 -2.78 -9.69 -23.16
N GLU A 154 -3.28 -8.97 -24.17
CA GLU A 154 -3.36 -9.47 -25.54
C GLU A 154 -1.97 -9.54 -26.18
N LYS A 155 -1.15 -8.50 -25.93
CA LYS A 155 0.22 -8.40 -26.44
C LYS A 155 1.26 -8.99 -25.49
N ASN A 156 0.88 -9.29 -24.25
CA ASN A 156 1.79 -9.63 -23.15
C ASN A 156 2.89 -8.59 -22.92
N GLU A 157 2.55 -7.32 -23.09
CA GLU A 157 3.50 -6.21 -23.00
C GLU A 157 2.95 -5.05 -22.16
N PRO A 158 3.82 -4.35 -21.41
CA PRO A 158 3.42 -3.17 -20.69
C PRO A 158 3.31 -1.96 -21.63
N GLU A 159 2.15 -1.31 -21.62
CA GLU A 159 1.87 -0.08 -22.36
C GLU A 159 2.11 1.12 -21.44
N LEU A 160 3.04 2.01 -21.82
CA LEU A 160 3.35 3.19 -21.03
C LEU A 160 2.13 4.12 -21.00
N TYR A 161 1.53 4.29 -19.82
CA TYR A 161 0.43 5.21 -19.63
C TYR A 161 0.94 6.63 -19.48
N ARG A 162 1.81 6.84 -18.48
CA ARG A 162 2.42 8.14 -18.24
C ARG A 162 3.85 8.02 -17.75
N ARG A 163 4.65 8.96 -18.22
CA ARG A 163 5.95 9.30 -17.67
C ARG A 163 6.03 10.81 -17.62
N ARG A 164 6.25 11.37 -16.43
CA ARG A 164 6.35 12.81 -16.28
C ARG A 164 7.69 13.29 -16.86
N LYS A 165 7.64 14.13 -17.89
CA LYS A 165 8.83 14.79 -18.42
C LYS A 165 9.19 15.93 -17.48
N LEU A 166 10.41 15.89 -16.94
CA LEU A 166 10.92 16.94 -16.06
C LEU A 166 11.24 18.17 -16.90
N GLY A 167 10.48 19.24 -16.71
CA GLY A 167 10.81 20.55 -17.28
C GLY A 167 11.96 21.21 -16.53
N SER A 168 12.69 22.11 -17.20
CA SER A 168 13.75 22.92 -16.56
C SER A 168 13.22 23.85 -15.48
N GLU A 169 11.94 24.21 -15.53
CA GLU A 169 11.31 25.21 -14.65
C GLU A 169 10.79 24.63 -13.32
N ASP A 170 10.61 23.30 -13.21
CA ASP A 170 10.10 22.66 -11.98
C ASP A 170 10.80 21.31 -11.70
N PRO A 171 12.08 21.35 -11.27
CA PRO A 171 12.86 20.14 -10.99
C PRO A 171 12.38 19.38 -9.75
N LEU A 172 11.52 20.01 -8.92
CA LEU A 172 11.03 19.49 -7.64
C LEU A 172 9.76 18.66 -7.80
N ASN A 173 8.98 18.81 -8.87
CA ASN A 173 7.68 18.14 -9.04
C ASN A 173 7.80 16.73 -9.62
N ARG A 174 8.66 15.91 -8.99
CA ARG A 174 8.92 14.51 -9.34
C ARG A 174 8.02 13.58 -8.54
N TRP A 175 7.52 12.50 -9.15
CA TRP A 175 6.81 11.44 -8.43
C TRP A 175 7.73 10.59 -7.54
N SER A 176 9.05 10.75 -7.67
CA SER A 176 10.08 10.06 -6.90
C SER A 176 10.81 11.02 -5.97
N GLU A 177 11.43 10.46 -4.93
CA GLU A 177 12.28 11.21 -3.99
C GLU A 177 13.43 11.94 -4.67
N VAL A 178 13.82 13.08 -4.08
CA VAL A 178 14.86 14.00 -4.61
C VAL A 178 16.25 13.64 -4.10
N ASP A 179 16.52 12.42 -3.60
CA ASP A 179 17.86 12.09 -3.05
C ASP A 179 18.95 12.01 -4.15
N ARG A 180 19.39 13.20 -4.57
CA ARG A 180 20.45 13.48 -5.53
C ARG A 180 21.78 13.68 -4.82
N THR A 181 21.76 13.92 -3.50
CA THR A 181 22.95 14.29 -2.73
C THR A 181 23.82 13.08 -2.41
N ASN A 182 23.24 11.88 -2.25
CA ASN A 182 24.01 10.74 -1.75
C ASN A 182 24.43 9.66 -2.75
N LYS A 183 24.15 9.76 -4.06
CA LYS A 183 24.49 8.74 -5.09
C LYS A 183 24.15 7.27 -4.70
N LYS A 184 23.41 7.04 -3.62
CA LYS A 184 23.07 5.76 -3.01
C LYS A 184 21.58 5.80 -2.76
N LEU A 185 20.86 4.80 -3.28
CA LEU A 185 19.45 4.63 -2.96
C LEU A 185 19.32 4.24 -1.49
N SER A 186 18.47 4.95 -0.74
CA SER A 186 18.00 4.48 0.55
C SER A 186 17.05 3.28 0.36
N SER A 187 16.88 2.47 1.40
CA SER A 187 15.92 1.35 1.39
C SER A 187 14.45 1.79 1.36
N GLY A 188 14.19 3.10 1.36
CA GLY A 188 12.88 3.72 1.50
C GLY A 188 12.49 3.96 2.96
N MET A 189 11.19 3.88 3.25
CA MET A 189 10.60 4.22 4.54
C MET A 189 9.66 3.12 5.03
N ILE A 190 9.43 3.01 6.34
CA ILE A 190 8.35 2.18 6.86
C ILE A 190 7.01 2.79 6.41
N CYS A 191 6.37 2.13 5.45
CA CYS A 191 5.05 2.54 4.96
C CYS A 191 4.06 1.37 5.05
N GLY A 192 2.92 1.63 5.70
CA GLY A 192 1.87 0.65 5.92
C GLY A 192 1.92 -0.05 7.29
N PRO A 193 1.17 -1.15 7.48
CA PRO A 193 0.93 -1.74 8.80
C PRO A 193 2.05 -2.67 9.31
N LEU A 194 3.04 -2.99 8.47
CA LEU A 194 4.17 -3.83 8.85
C LEU A 194 5.40 -2.95 9.13
N PRO A 195 6.21 -3.28 10.15
CA PRO A 195 7.43 -2.54 10.49
C PRO A 195 8.59 -2.92 9.55
N VAL A 196 8.37 -2.78 8.25
CA VAL A 196 9.34 -3.12 7.20
C VAL A 196 9.46 -1.92 6.27
N SER A 197 10.68 -1.42 6.11
CA SER A 197 10.97 -0.35 5.16
C SER A 197 10.72 -0.83 3.73
N ARG A 198 10.02 0.00 2.95
CA ARG A 198 9.73 -0.25 1.54
C ARG A 198 10.12 0.97 0.71
N PRO A 199 10.57 0.75 -0.54
CA PRO A 199 10.91 1.84 -1.44
C PRO A 199 9.65 2.63 -1.86
N LEU A 200 9.83 3.94 -2.05
CA LEU A 200 8.78 4.86 -2.50
C LEU A 200 9.02 5.26 -3.98
N PRO A 201 7.97 5.66 -4.72
CA PRO A 201 6.61 5.93 -4.25
C PRO A 201 5.75 4.68 -4.05
N VAL A 202 4.72 4.78 -3.21
CA VAL A 202 3.74 3.70 -2.99
C VAL A 202 2.33 4.16 -3.29
N TRP A 203 1.48 3.23 -3.68
CA TRP A 203 0.04 3.46 -3.80
C TRP A 203 -0.62 3.50 -2.41
N SER A 204 -1.69 4.29 -2.28
CA SER A 204 -2.63 4.23 -1.17
C SER A 204 -3.47 2.92 -1.22
N THR A 205 -4.23 2.62 -0.16
CA THR A 205 -4.91 1.33 0.04
C THR A 205 -5.81 0.88 -1.12
N TYR A 206 -6.54 1.81 -1.74
CA TYR A 206 -7.41 1.62 -2.91
C TYR A 206 -6.75 2.02 -4.23
N GLY A 207 -5.51 2.52 -4.19
CA GLY A 207 -4.78 2.96 -5.37
C GLY A 207 -5.30 4.25 -5.99
N SER A 208 -6.09 5.06 -5.28
CA SER A 208 -6.54 6.38 -5.73
C SER A 208 -5.41 7.42 -5.74
N MET A 209 -4.48 7.27 -4.79
CA MET A 209 -3.37 8.20 -4.54
C MET A 209 -2.01 7.48 -4.62
N VAL A 210 -0.96 8.25 -4.89
CA VAL A 210 0.43 7.84 -4.80
C VAL A 210 1.13 8.74 -3.79
N ILE A 211 1.92 8.14 -2.90
CA ILE A 211 2.65 8.85 -1.85
C ILE A 211 4.14 8.69 -2.11
N SER A 212 4.86 9.80 -2.08
CA SER A 212 6.31 9.87 -2.26
C SER A 212 6.96 10.72 -1.19
N GLN A 213 8.18 10.39 -0.79
CA GLN A 213 8.96 11.19 0.15
C GLN A 213 9.77 12.27 -0.58
N HIS A 214 9.92 13.43 0.06
CA HIS A 214 10.63 14.62 -0.42
C HIS A 214 11.37 15.27 0.75
N GLU A 215 12.26 16.22 0.48
CA GLU A 215 13.07 16.89 1.53
C GLU A 215 12.22 17.54 2.63
N LYS A 216 11.04 18.06 2.29
CA LYS A 216 10.13 18.72 3.24
C LYS A 216 9.13 17.77 3.92
N GLY A 217 9.10 16.49 3.55
CA GLY A 217 8.15 15.50 4.08
C GLY A 217 7.55 14.61 2.99
N LEU A 218 6.22 14.48 2.94
CA LEU A 218 5.54 13.64 1.95
C LEU A 218 4.78 14.47 0.92
N ARG A 219 4.68 13.95 -0.30
CA ARG A 219 3.80 14.47 -1.35
C ARG A 219 2.79 13.42 -1.75
N VAL A 220 1.54 13.84 -1.84
CA VAL A 220 0.41 13.00 -2.25
C VAL A 220 -0.02 13.43 -3.65
N TRP A 221 0.04 12.48 -4.58
CA TRP A 221 -0.34 12.63 -5.97
C TRP A 221 -1.66 11.91 -6.19
N ALA A 222 -2.55 12.50 -6.98
CA ALA A 222 -3.85 11.91 -7.25
C ALA A 222 -4.32 12.12 -8.69
N GLY A 223 -5.25 11.26 -9.07
CA GLY A 223 -6.02 11.33 -10.30
C GLY A 223 -5.34 10.93 -11.59
N ARG A 224 -6.10 10.99 -12.69
CA ARG A 224 -5.66 10.54 -14.02
C ARG A 224 -4.36 11.20 -14.45
N SER A 225 -4.22 12.49 -14.17
CA SER A 225 -3.05 13.30 -14.53
C SER A 225 -1.91 13.22 -13.50
N MET A 226 -2.09 12.54 -12.36
CA MET A 226 -1.13 12.42 -11.26
C MET A 226 -0.57 13.79 -10.83
N ARG A 227 -1.51 14.72 -10.59
CA ARG A 227 -1.21 16.06 -10.09
C ARG A 227 -0.84 15.99 -8.61
N LEU A 228 -0.01 16.95 -8.17
CA LEU A 228 0.26 17.14 -6.76
C LEU A 228 -1.03 17.62 -6.10
N HIS A 229 -1.58 16.81 -5.19
CA HIS A 229 -2.83 17.15 -4.51
C HIS A 229 -2.55 17.95 -3.24
N PHE A 230 -1.66 17.46 -2.38
CA PHE A 230 -1.16 18.21 -1.22
C PHE A 230 0.20 17.69 -0.74
N GLU A 231 0.83 18.49 0.11
CA GLU A 231 2.10 18.15 0.78
C GLU A 231 1.89 18.01 2.28
N ILE A 232 2.58 17.05 2.89
CA ILE A 232 2.67 16.89 4.33
C ILE A 232 4.07 17.34 4.74
N THR A 233 4.17 18.54 5.30
CA THR A 233 5.46 19.13 5.69
C THR A 233 5.85 18.74 7.12
N LEU A 234 6.21 17.48 7.31
CA LEU A 234 6.66 16.90 8.59
C LEU A 234 7.94 16.09 8.37
N ASP A 235 8.77 15.99 9.42
CA ASP A 235 9.94 15.10 9.43
C ASP A 235 9.47 13.65 9.66
N VAL A 236 9.22 12.92 8.57
CA VAL A 236 8.55 11.63 8.60
C VAL A 236 9.56 10.49 8.72
N ASN A 237 9.38 9.63 9.73
CA ASN A 237 10.08 8.36 9.89
C ASN A 237 9.28 7.17 9.34
N ALA A 238 7.95 7.20 9.53
CA ALA A 238 7.03 6.17 9.07
C ALA A 238 5.66 6.76 8.80
N PHE A 239 4.88 6.14 7.91
CA PHE A 239 3.49 6.53 7.70
C PHE A 239 2.60 5.35 7.35
N MET A 240 1.30 5.48 7.57
CA MET A 240 0.32 4.47 7.16
C MET A 240 -0.97 5.16 6.76
N VAL A 241 -1.50 4.78 5.59
CA VAL A 241 -2.82 5.17 5.12
C VAL A 241 -3.85 4.24 5.77
N SER A 242 -4.99 4.80 6.17
CA SER A 242 -6.08 4.06 6.78
C SER A 242 -6.72 3.07 5.78
N PRO A 243 -7.35 1.97 6.27
CA PRO A 243 -8.05 0.99 5.44
C PRO A 243 -9.00 1.59 4.39
N CYS A 244 -9.75 2.64 4.73
CA CYS A 244 -10.68 3.31 3.81
C CYS A 244 -10.13 4.58 3.16
N GLU A 245 -8.82 4.81 3.20
CA GLU A 245 -8.16 6.01 2.64
C GLU A 245 -8.72 7.37 3.15
N LYS A 246 -9.35 7.40 4.32
CA LYS A 246 -9.84 8.65 4.93
C LYS A 246 -8.72 9.43 5.62
N TYR A 247 -7.76 8.72 6.20
CA TYR A 247 -6.74 9.29 7.06
C TYR A 247 -5.35 8.75 6.73
N ILE A 248 -4.33 9.53 7.09
CA ILE A 248 -2.94 9.09 7.11
C ILE A 248 -2.35 9.39 8.48
N ILE A 249 -1.68 8.39 9.06
CA ILE A 249 -0.85 8.57 10.25
C ILE A 249 0.59 8.79 9.82
N VAL A 250 1.24 9.74 10.47
CA VAL A 250 2.62 10.14 10.19
C VAL A 250 3.38 10.14 11.50
N GLN A 251 4.38 9.28 11.60
CA GLN A 251 5.29 9.21 12.74
C GLN A 251 6.48 10.12 12.48
N THR A 252 6.69 11.06 13.39
CA THR A 252 7.91 11.84 13.50
C THR A 252 8.81 11.21 14.58
N PRO A 253 10.06 11.68 14.76
CA PRO A 253 10.90 11.22 15.87
C PRO A 253 10.32 11.46 17.27
N LYS A 254 9.31 12.34 17.42
CA LYS A 254 8.77 12.77 18.72
C LYS A 254 7.32 12.40 18.96
N ASP A 255 6.52 12.33 17.90
CA ASP A 255 5.08 12.20 17.99
C ASP A 255 4.48 11.50 16.77
N ILE A 256 3.18 11.19 16.85
CA ILE A 256 2.39 10.71 15.73
C ILE A 256 1.30 11.75 15.43
N SER A 257 1.22 12.16 14.17
CA SER A 257 0.20 13.09 13.67
C SER A 257 -0.79 12.38 12.75
N ILE A 258 -2.06 12.73 12.88
CA ILE A 258 -3.15 12.20 12.06
C ILE A 258 -3.66 13.30 11.17
N ILE A 259 -3.77 13.00 9.88
CA ILE A 259 -4.13 13.97 8.85
C ILE A 259 -5.31 13.39 8.07
N ASN A 260 -6.33 14.21 7.84
CA ASN A 260 -7.44 13.87 6.95
C ASN A 260 -6.96 13.99 5.50
N LEU A 261 -7.03 12.90 4.74
CA LEU A 261 -6.56 12.86 3.35
C LEU A 261 -7.44 13.68 2.41
N ARG A 262 -8.75 13.80 2.70
CA ARG A 262 -9.69 14.59 1.89
C ARG A 262 -9.48 16.09 2.07
N THR A 263 -9.29 16.55 3.31
CA THR A 263 -9.18 17.99 3.59
C THR A 263 -7.73 18.48 3.68
N ALA A 264 -6.75 17.57 3.62
CA ALA A 264 -5.33 17.82 3.88
C ALA A 264 -5.04 18.51 5.23
N LYS A 265 -5.95 18.40 6.21
CA LYS A 265 -5.83 19.07 7.52
C LYS A 265 -5.36 18.08 8.56
N LYS A 266 -4.36 18.51 9.35
CA LYS A 266 -3.93 17.80 10.55
C LYS A 266 -5.02 17.88 11.61
N ILE A 267 -5.53 16.73 12.05
CA ILE A 267 -6.59 16.63 13.07
C ILE A 267 -5.99 16.76 14.46
N ARG A 268 -4.98 15.94 14.76
CA ARG A 268 -4.34 15.89 16.08
C ARG A 268 -2.92 15.34 15.99
N THR A 269 -2.09 15.76 16.94
CA THR A 269 -0.78 15.19 17.22
C THR A 269 -0.80 14.54 18.61
N ILE A 270 -0.32 13.31 18.73
CA ILE A 270 -0.22 12.55 19.97
C ILE A 270 1.26 12.33 20.29
N GLY A 271 1.71 12.90 21.41
CA GLY A 271 3.04 12.67 21.97
C GLY A 271 3.03 11.68 23.14
N ASN A 272 4.17 11.55 23.83
CA ASN A 272 4.40 10.61 24.94
C ASN A 272 4.09 9.15 24.54
N LEU A 273 4.58 8.76 23.37
CA LEU A 273 4.50 7.39 22.83
C LEU A 273 5.90 6.78 22.85
N ASP A 274 5.97 5.46 23.06
CA ASP A 274 7.20 4.73 22.85
C ASP A 274 7.41 4.53 21.34
N LEU A 275 8.22 5.41 20.75
CA LEU A 275 8.52 5.43 19.32
C LEU A 275 9.92 4.88 19.01
N HIS A 276 10.63 4.35 20.02
CA HIS A 276 12.00 3.88 19.86
C HIS A 276 12.09 2.43 19.37
N SER A 277 11.00 1.67 19.47
CA SER A 277 10.93 0.29 18.98
C SER A 277 10.11 0.22 17.69
N ASP A 278 10.77 -0.14 16.59
CA ASP A 278 10.10 -0.41 15.31
C ASP A 278 9.08 -1.56 15.42
N ASP A 279 9.28 -2.50 16.35
CA ASP A 279 8.40 -3.65 16.58
C ASP A 279 6.98 -3.23 17.05
N LEU A 280 6.86 -2.05 17.66
CA LEU A 280 5.57 -1.50 18.10
C LEU A 280 4.80 -0.81 16.98
N TRP A 281 5.44 -0.56 15.83
CA TRP A 281 4.78 0.07 14.69
C TRP A 281 3.71 -0.84 14.05
N PRO A 282 2.58 -0.27 13.58
CA PRO A 282 2.04 1.03 13.96
C PRO A 282 1.46 1.02 15.38
N VAL A 283 1.75 2.08 16.13
CA VAL A 283 1.19 2.32 17.48
C VAL A 283 -0.30 2.66 17.41
N MET A 284 -0.71 3.27 16.30
CA MET A 284 -2.06 3.71 16.01
C MET A 284 -2.68 2.84 14.91
N ARG A 285 -3.82 2.19 15.17
CA ARG A 285 -4.51 1.32 14.20
C ARG A 285 -5.99 1.64 14.08
N PHE A 286 -6.46 1.82 12.84
CA PHE A 286 -7.85 2.09 12.52
C PHE A 286 -8.71 0.82 12.58
N SER A 287 -9.98 0.98 12.92
CA SER A 287 -11.02 -0.02 12.67
C SER A 287 -11.21 -0.24 11.17
N ALA A 288 -11.92 -1.32 10.81
CA ALA A 288 -12.13 -1.71 9.41
C ALA A 288 -12.79 -0.63 8.53
N ASP A 289 -13.62 0.22 9.13
CA ASP A 289 -14.40 1.27 8.49
C ASP A 289 -13.82 2.69 8.69
N ASP A 290 -12.65 2.78 9.32
CA ASP A 290 -11.99 4.00 9.77
C ASP A 290 -12.77 4.85 10.81
N SER A 291 -13.87 4.37 11.41
CA SER A 291 -14.64 5.17 12.38
C SER A 291 -13.92 5.36 13.70
N LEU A 292 -13.21 4.33 14.16
CA LEU A 292 -12.46 4.31 15.40
C LEU A 292 -10.98 4.09 15.14
N VAL A 293 -10.19 4.53 16.11
CA VAL A 293 -8.76 4.29 16.10
C VAL A 293 -8.25 4.03 17.50
N VAL A 294 -7.44 2.98 17.62
CA VAL A 294 -6.79 2.60 18.88
C VAL A 294 -5.35 3.11 18.89
N VAL A 295 -4.92 3.65 20.02
CA VAL A 295 -3.54 4.04 20.31
C VAL A 295 -3.05 3.22 21.50
N CYS A 296 -2.06 2.38 21.25
CA CYS A 296 -1.46 1.54 22.29
C CYS A 296 -0.30 2.29 22.96
N LYS A 297 -0.48 2.76 24.18
CA LYS A 297 0.61 3.32 24.97
C LYS A 297 1.22 2.23 25.83
N THR A 298 2.29 1.64 25.33
CA THR A 298 3.11 0.68 26.07
C THR A 298 4.07 1.44 26.97
N THR A 299 4.24 0.95 28.18
CA THR A 299 5.27 1.42 29.12
C THR A 299 6.47 0.49 29.04
N VAL A 300 7.66 1.03 28.77
CA VAL A 300 8.89 0.25 28.65
C VAL A 300 9.12 -0.53 29.95
N ARG A 301 9.17 -1.86 29.83
CA ARG A 301 9.59 -2.72 30.93
C ARG A 301 11.12 -2.71 30.98
N ALA A 302 11.69 -2.32 32.13
CA ALA A 302 13.12 -2.53 32.35
C ALA A 302 13.42 -4.04 32.31
N PRO A 303 14.48 -4.50 31.60
CA PRO A 303 14.76 -5.92 31.37
C PRO A 303 14.77 -6.78 32.64
N ASP A 304 15.14 -6.18 33.77
CA ASP A 304 15.32 -6.85 35.06
C ASP A 304 14.21 -6.54 36.09
N SER A 305 13.18 -5.76 35.73
CA SER A 305 12.09 -5.48 36.66
C SER A 305 11.09 -6.63 36.75
N ALA A 306 10.85 -7.09 37.97
CA ALA A 306 9.78 -8.04 38.30
C ALA A 306 8.39 -7.40 38.20
N THR A 307 8.29 -6.06 38.21
CA THR A 307 7.01 -5.35 38.07
C THR A 307 6.63 -5.28 36.59
N VAL A 308 5.43 -5.76 36.28
CA VAL A 308 4.83 -5.64 34.95
C VAL A 308 4.07 -4.33 34.94
N PRO A 309 4.48 -3.35 34.11
CA PRO A 309 3.83 -2.04 34.11
C PRO A 309 2.44 -2.10 33.46
N GLU A 310 1.59 -1.14 33.81
CA GLU A 310 0.29 -0.97 33.17
C GLU A 310 0.44 -0.13 31.90
N GLY A 311 -0.01 -0.68 30.77
CA GLY A 311 -0.14 0.06 29.52
C GLY A 311 -1.54 0.62 29.36
N GLN A 312 -1.68 1.67 28.56
CA GLN A 312 -2.98 2.30 28.28
C GLN A 312 -3.42 1.98 26.86
N LEU A 313 -4.63 1.43 26.74
CA LEU A 313 -5.31 1.26 25.47
C LEU A 313 -6.31 2.42 25.33
N ASN A 314 -6.07 3.31 24.38
CA ASN A 314 -6.88 4.50 24.18
C ASN A 314 -7.62 4.43 22.84
N ILE A 315 -8.95 4.56 22.87
CA ILE A 315 -9.80 4.54 21.68
C ILE A 315 -10.33 5.95 21.43
N TYR A 316 -10.33 6.34 20.16
CA TYR A 316 -10.77 7.64 19.70
C TYR A 316 -11.69 7.47 18.49
N PRO A 317 -12.70 8.32 18.30
CA PRO A 317 -13.32 8.51 16.99
C PRO A 317 -12.30 9.17 16.07
N SER A 318 -12.04 8.60 14.91
CA SER A 318 -10.98 9.03 13.99
C SER A 318 -11.13 10.49 13.52
N GLU A 319 -12.38 10.96 13.36
CA GLU A 319 -12.68 12.31 12.90
C GLU A 319 -12.29 13.40 13.92
N THR A 320 -12.61 13.17 15.20
CA THR A 320 -12.45 14.20 16.24
C THR A 320 -11.20 14.00 17.10
N MET A 321 -10.70 12.76 17.15
CA MET A 321 -9.64 12.32 18.04
C MET A 321 -9.88 12.72 19.50
N LYS A 322 -11.15 12.74 19.94
CA LYS A 322 -11.54 12.90 21.34
C LYS A 322 -11.47 11.55 22.03
N LEU A 323 -10.80 11.47 23.18
CA LEU A 323 -10.65 10.22 23.91
C LEU A 323 -12.02 9.72 24.37
N LEU A 324 -12.35 8.47 24.03
CA LEU A 324 -13.51 7.79 24.61
C LEU A 324 -13.13 7.24 25.98
N LYS A 325 -14.00 7.45 26.96
CA LYS A 325 -13.81 6.91 28.30
C LYS A 325 -14.26 5.46 28.34
N GLY A 326 -13.52 4.61 29.06
CA GLY A 326 -14.01 3.29 29.42
C GLY A 326 -14.63 3.31 30.82
N ASP A 327 -15.35 2.25 31.16
CA ASP A 327 -16.00 2.09 32.46
C ASP A 327 -15.01 2.32 33.62
N GLY A 328 -15.32 3.28 34.49
CA GLY A 328 -14.53 3.63 35.67
C GLY A 328 -13.16 4.30 35.42
N SER A 329 -12.80 4.65 34.18
CA SER A 329 -11.49 5.22 33.86
C SER A 329 -11.47 6.75 33.77
N ALA A 330 -10.50 7.37 34.46
CA ALA A 330 -10.17 8.79 34.30
C ALA A 330 -8.89 8.96 33.46
N GLY A 331 -9.03 9.37 32.20
CA GLY A 331 -7.92 9.82 31.35
C GLY A 331 -7.32 8.78 30.40
N HIS A 332 -7.88 7.57 30.34
CA HIS A 332 -7.62 6.57 29.30
C HIS A 332 -8.93 5.81 28.98
N THR A 333 -8.93 4.94 27.98
CA THR A 333 -10.10 4.05 27.75
C THR A 333 -9.98 2.81 28.64
N PHE A 334 -8.90 2.03 28.50
CA PHE A 334 -8.64 0.85 29.35
C PHE A 334 -7.19 0.81 29.85
N SER A 335 -6.99 0.47 31.12
CA SER A 335 -5.67 0.13 31.66
C SER A 335 -5.48 -1.38 31.55
N VAL A 336 -4.42 -1.80 30.84
CA VAL A 336 -4.15 -3.21 30.57
C VAL A 336 -2.74 -3.53 31.02
N ARG A 337 -2.64 -4.38 32.05
CA ARG A 337 -1.36 -4.85 32.59
C ARG A 337 -0.55 -5.57 31.51
N GLY A 338 0.68 -5.12 31.30
CA GLY A 338 1.61 -5.72 30.34
C GLY A 338 1.19 -5.57 28.89
N LEU A 339 0.32 -4.62 28.53
CA LEU A 339 -0.09 -4.37 27.15
C LEU A 339 1.15 -4.25 26.23
N TYR A 340 1.18 -5.06 25.18
CA TYR A 340 2.26 -5.08 24.20
C TYR A 340 1.79 -4.57 22.84
N LYS A 341 0.68 -5.12 22.32
CA LYS A 341 0.16 -4.75 21.00
C LYS A 341 -1.35 -4.99 20.92
N ALA A 342 -2.08 -4.09 20.27
CA ALA A 342 -3.48 -4.29 19.92
C ALA A 342 -3.72 -4.05 18.42
N GLU A 343 -4.62 -4.83 17.84
CA GLU A 343 -4.98 -4.82 16.43
C GLU A 343 -6.49 -5.06 16.28
N TRP A 344 -7.15 -4.19 15.53
CA TRP A 344 -8.55 -4.38 15.15
C TRP A 344 -8.69 -5.58 14.21
N ASN A 345 -9.86 -6.19 14.27
CA ASN A 345 -10.29 -7.12 13.25
C ASN A 345 -10.39 -6.36 11.90
N PRO A 346 -9.81 -6.88 10.80
CA PRO A 346 -9.76 -6.18 9.52
C PRO A 346 -11.12 -6.00 8.83
N VAL A 347 -12.19 -6.65 9.32
CA VAL A 347 -13.55 -6.56 8.75
C VAL A 347 -14.58 -6.13 9.79
N VAL A 348 -14.49 -6.62 11.03
CA VAL A 348 -15.42 -6.27 12.11
C VAL A 348 -14.86 -5.09 12.91
N ASP A 349 -15.43 -3.91 12.70
CA ASP A 349 -15.02 -2.63 13.29
C ASP A 349 -15.09 -2.59 14.83
N THR A 350 -15.98 -3.36 15.45
CA THR A 350 -16.12 -3.40 16.92
C THR A 350 -15.17 -4.37 17.61
N GLN A 351 -14.44 -5.21 16.88
CA GLN A 351 -13.71 -6.32 17.50
C GLN A 351 -12.21 -6.12 17.44
N MET A 352 -11.53 -6.45 18.54
CA MET A 352 -10.09 -6.26 18.68
C MET A 352 -9.41 -7.45 19.35
N GLY A 353 -8.19 -7.70 18.92
CA GLY A 353 -7.26 -8.63 19.55
C GLY A 353 -6.10 -7.85 20.16
N TYR A 354 -5.68 -8.22 21.35
CA TYR A 354 -4.48 -7.65 21.96
C TYR A 354 -3.68 -8.70 22.73
N VAL A 355 -2.37 -8.46 22.79
CA VAL A 355 -1.40 -9.31 23.47
C VAL A 355 -0.75 -8.57 24.63
N CYS A 356 -0.49 -9.30 25.70
CA CYS A 356 0.13 -8.81 26.92
C CYS A 356 1.36 -9.64 27.29
N GLU A 357 2.44 -8.98 27.67
CA GLU A 357 3.61 -9.59 28.30
C GLU A 357 3.49 -9.46 29.83
N LEU A 358 3.13 -10.56 30.51
CA LEU A 358 2.86 -10.59 31.95
C LEU A 358 4.09 -11.03 32.77
N GLY A 359 5.27 -11.05 32.16
CA GLY A 359 6.53 -11.41 32.80
C GLY A 359 6.76 -12.92 32.96
N PRO A 360 7.89 -13.31 33.56
CA PRO A 360 8.37 -14.71 33.53
C PRO A 360 7.45 -15.71 34.24
N ASN A 361 6.67 -15.26 35.22
CA ASN A 361 5.80 -16.15 36.01
C ASN A 361 4.44 -16.40 35.33
N GLN A 362 3.93 -15.45 34.56
CA GLN A 362 2.61 -15.52 33.91
C GLN A 362 2.73 -15.69 32.39
N GLY A 363 3.92 -15.48 31.82
CA GLY A 363 4.21 -15.57 30.40
C GLY A 363 3.50 -14.50 29.60
N TRP A 364 2.97 -14.89 28.45
CA TRP A 364 2.21 -14.00 27.57
C TRP A 364 0.73 -14.33 27.61
N LYS A 365 -0.13 -13.34 27.33
CA LYS A 365 -1.57 -13.52 27.19
C LYS A 365 -2.05 -12.96 25.85
N ALA A 366 -2.94 -13.67 25.17
CA ALA A 366 -3.71 -13.16 24.05
C ALA A 366 -5.19 -13.02 24.45
N VAL A 367 -5.81 -11.91 24.10
CA VAL A 367 -7.21 -11.61 24.40
C VAL A 367 -7.93 -11.18 23.12
N VAL A 368 -9.15 -11.67 22.93
CA VAL A 368 -10.09 -11.21 21.91
C VAL A 368 -11.30 -10.62 22.62
N ALA A 369 -11.67 -9.39 22.27
CA ALA A 369 -12.76 -8.66 22.90
C ALA A 369 -13.50 -7.79 21.89
N ASP A 370 -14.79 -7.57 22.15
CA ASP A 370 -15.57 -6.53 21.50
C ASP A 370 -15.43 -5.23 22.29
N MET A 371 -15.29 -4.13 21.56
CA MET A 371 -15.19 -2.75 22.02
C MET A 371 -16.43 -2.01 21.52
N VAL A 372 -17.47 -1.97 22.35
CA VAL A 372 -18.76 -1.38 21.96
C VAL A 372 -18.83 0.04 22.50
N VAL A 373 -19.12 1.00 21.63
CA VAL A 373 -19.35 2.39 22.03
C VAL A 373 -20.84 2.55 22.34
N ASN A 374 -21.16 2.87 23.59
CA ASN A 374 -22.52 3.10 24.06
C ASN A 374 -23.04 4.48 23.61
N GLU A 375 -24.36 4.70 23.72
CA GLU A 375 -25.00 5.98 23.35
C GLU A 375 -24.40 7.18 24.11
N ASP A 376 -23.94 6.97 25.34
CA ASP A 376 -23.29 7.98 26.18
C ASP A 376 -21.84 8.32 25.76
N GLY A 377 -21.30 7.64 24.74
CA GLY A 377 -19.93 7.84 24.24
C GLY A 377 -18.85 7.16 25.09
N GLU A 378 -19.24 6.23 25.96
CA GLU A 378 -18.32 5.36 26.71
C GLU A 378 -18.10 4.03 26.00
N VAL A 379 -16.90 3.46 26.15
CA VAL A 379 -16.56 2.16 25.55
C VAL A 379 -16.72 1.06 26.59
N GLU A 380 -17.59 0.12 26.31
CA GLU A 380 -17.71 -1.13 27.05
C GLU A 380 -16.83 -2.20 26.42
N GLN A 381 -16.00 -2.84 27.25
CA GLN A 381 -15.20 -3.99 26.83
C GLN A 381 -15.91 -5.29 27.17
N ARG A 382 -16.19 -6.10 26.14
CA ARG A 382 -16.69 -7.45 26.32
C ARG A 382 -15.66 -8.48 25.88
N VAL A 383 -14.96 -9.09 26.84
CA VAL A 383 -13.98 -10.14 26.56
C VAL A 383 -14.70 -11.40 26.05
N LEU A 384 -14.36 -11.83 24.84
CA LEU A 384 -14.94 -13.01 24.21
C LEU A 384 -14.18 -14.28 24.57
N ASN A 385 -12.85 -14.22 24.52
CA ASN A 385 -11.97 -15.31 24.96
C ASN A 385 -10.56 -14.79 25.25
N GLU A 386 -9.84 -15.44 26.16
CA GLU A 386 -8.45 -15.17 26.45
C GLU A 386 -7.65 -16.44 26.72
N ARG A 387 -6.35 -16.42 26.43
CA ARG A 387 -5.45 -17.56 26.64
C ARG A 387 -4.06 -17.13 27.07
N ASN A 388 -3.54 -17.81 28.10
CA ASN A 388 -2.19 -17.64 28.61
C ASN A 388 -1.21 -18.65 27.99
N PHE A 389 0.01 -18.19 27.76
CA PHE A 389 1.13 -18.93 27.18
C PHE A 389 2.38 -18.74 28.05
N LEU A 390 2.53 -19.62 29.04
CA LEU A 390 3.58 -19.52 30.08
C LEU A 390 5.01 -19.61 29.52
N LEU A 391 5.22 -20.43 28.48
CA LEU A 391 6.54 -20.69 27.89
C LEU A 391 6.84 -19.86 26.62
N ALA A 392 5.97 -18.90 26.32
CA ALA A 392 6.13 -18.02 25.18
C ALA A 392 7.19 -16.95 25.47
N SER A 393 8.03 -16.66 24.48
CA SER A 393 8.90 -15.49 24.46
C SER A 393 8.29 -14.32 23.69
N ARG A 394 7.41 -14.60 22.73
CA ARG A 394 6.72 -13.60 21.89
C ARG A 394 5.43 -14.17 21.33
N LEU A 395 4.41 -13.32 21.24
CA LEU A 395 3.16 -13.60 20.52
C LEU A 395 3.04 -12.65 19.32
N ASP A 396 2.86 -13.21 18.13
CA ASP A 396 2.49 -12.43 16.93
C ASP A 396 1.04 -12.75 16.54
N MET A 397 0.23 -11.71 16.36
CA MET A 397 -1.16 -11.82 15.88
C MET A 397 -1.17 -11.82 14.36
N LEU A 398 -1.84 -12.80 13.76
CA LEU A 398 -2.00 -12.95 12.32
C LEU A 398 -3.50 -13.02 12.02
N TRP A 399 -4.11 -11.86 11.79
CA TRP A 399 -5.52 -11.75 11.41
C TRP A 399 -5.79 -12.38 10.04
N HIS A 400 -6.88 -13.14 9.95
CA HIS A 400 -7.40 -13.56 8.67
C HIS A 400 -7.92 -12.34 7.89
N PRO A 401 -7.62 -12.19 6.59
CA PRO A 401 -8.03 -11.02 5.82
C PRO A 401 -9.56 -10.77 5.81
N ALA A 402 -10.36 -11.83 5.96
CA ALA A 402 -11.82 -11.71 6.06
C ALA A 402 -12.34 -11.54 7.50
N GLY A 403 -11.47 -11.37 8.50
CA GLY A 403 -11.86 -11.17 9.90
C GLY A 403 -12.45 -12.39 10.62
N THR A 404 -12.50 -13.55 9.96
CA THR A 404 -13.17 -14.77 10.47
C THR A 404 -12.31 -15.60 11.43
N PHE A 405 -10.99 -15.44 11.39
CA PHE A 405 -10.04 -16.17 12.25
C PHE A 405 -8.91 -15.24 12.71
N LEU A 406 -8.32 -15.56 13.85
CA LEU A 406 -7.05 -14.98 14.31
C LEU A 406 -6.08 -16.11 14.63
N CYS A 407 -4.92 -16.13 13.99
CA CYS A 407 -3.86 -17.07 14.32
C CYS A 407 -2.82 -16.38 15.20
N VAL A 408 -2.60 -16.90 16.40
CA VAL A 408 -1.55 -16.45 17.31
C VAL A 408 -0.34 -17.36 17.12
N LYS A 409 0.74 -16.80 16.59
CA LYS A 409 2.04 -17.47 16.51
C LYS A 409 2.75 -17.31 17.85
N VAL A 410 3.06 -18.44 18.47
CA VAL A 410 3.72 -18.52 19.77
C VAL A 410 5.17 -18.91 19.53
N SER A 411 6.09 -17.96 19.73
CA SER A 411 7.52 -18.23 19.70
C SER A 411 8.00 -18.58 21.10
N SER A 412 8.96 -19.50 21.24
CA SER A 412 9.54 -19.90 22.53
C SER A 412 11.06 -19.80 22.48
N MET A 413 11.71 -19.51 23.61
CA MET A 413 13.18 -19.47 23.71
C MET A 413 13.83 -20.85 23.49
N LYS A 414 13.17 -21.92 23.96
CA LYS A 414 13.73 -23.29 24.03
C LYS A 414 12.85 -24.35 23.37
N GLY A 415 11.68 -23.97 22.85
CA GLY A 415 10.70 -24.87 22.25
C GLY A 415 10.38 -24.53 20.80
N PRO A 416 9.70 -25.43 20.07
CA PRO A 416 9.27 -25.16 18.70
C PRO A 416 8.21 -24.06 18.65
N THR A 417 8.16 -23.34 17.53
CA THR A 417 7.09 -22.38 17.25
C THR A 417 5.74 -23.09 17.13
N GLU A 418 4.72 -22.57 17.79
CA GLU A 418 3.36 -23.12 17.76
C GLU A 418 2.36 -22.10 17.18
N TYR A 419 1.23 -22.59 16.69
CA TYR A 419 0.15 -21.75 16.17
C TYR A 419 -1.17 -22.13 16.84
N PHE A 420 -1.90 -21.12 17.30
CA PHE A 420 -3.23 -21.27 17.90
C PHE A 420 -4.24 -20.46 17.10
N LEU A 421 -5.26 -21.13 16.57
CA LEU A 421 -6.31 -20.52 15.77
C LEU A 421 -7.51 -20.22 16.68
N PHE A 422 -7.88 -18.95 16.73
CA PHE A 422 -9.09 -18.42 17.35
C PHE A 422 -10.17 -18.33 16.28
N HIS A 423 -11.30 -19.02 16.47
CA HIS A 423 -12.42 -19.03 15.54
C HIS A 423 -13.36 -17.86 15.83
N ILE A 424 -12.99 -16.69 15.30
CA ILE A 424 -13.57 -15.40 15.64
C ILE A 424 -15.06 -15.31 15.28
N ALA A 425 -15.46 -15.90 14.16
CA ALA A 425 -16.85 -15.90 13.70
C ALA A 425 -17.78 -16.78 14.55
N GLU A 426 -17.24 -17.63 15.43
CA GLU A 426 -18.02 -18.53 16.28
C GLU A 426 -18.22 -17.95 17.69
N ARG A 427 -19.36 -18.29 18.32
CA ARG A 427 -19.67 -17.84 19.68
C ARG A 427 -18.61 -18.32 20.68
N ASN A 428 -18.17 -17.41 21.57
CA ASN A 428 -17.11 -17.62 22.56
C ASN A 428 -15.71 -17.89 21.97
N VAL A 429 -15.52 -17.69 20.66
CA VAL A 429 -14.20 -17.73 19.99
C VAL A 429 -13.39 -18.96 20.38
N PRO A 430 -13.80 -20.20 20.02
CA PRO A 430 -13.07 -21.39 20.40
C PRO A 430 -11.63 -21.36 19.86
N ILE A 431 -10.71 -22.01 20.59
CA ILE A 431 -9.27 -21.99 20.29
C ILE A 431 -8.79 -23.38 19.91
N THR A 432 -8.22 -23.53 18.72
CA THR A 432 -7.65 -24.78 18.23
C THR A 432 -6.14 -24.66 18.07
N ARG A 433 -5.38 -25.57 18.68
CA ARG A 433 -3.92 -25.66 18.45
C ARG A 433 -3.66 -26.38 17.13
N LEU A 434 -2.83 -25.80 16.28
CA LEU A 434 -2.41 -26.42 15.02
C LEU A 434 -1.49 -27.61 15.31
N SER A 435 -1.83 -28.78 14.77
CA SER A 435 -0.96 -29.96 14.85
C SER A 435 0.10 -29.90 13.76
N ILE A 436 1.38 -29.82 14.18
CA ILE A 436 2.52 -29.83 13.26
C ILE A 436 3.05 -31.27 13.11
N LYS A 437 3.47 -31.62 11.89
CA LYS A 437 4.07 -32.93 11.57
C LYS A 437 5.30 -33.18 12.46
N ARG A 438 5.39 -34.38 13.06
CA ARG A 438 6.51 -34.77 13.93
C ARG A 438 7.84 -34.68 13.18
N GLY A 439 8.88 -34.12 13.82
CA GLY A 439 10.21 -33.94 13.23
C GLY A 439 10.35 -32.73 12.30
N TYR A 440 9.34 -31.85 12.25
CA TYR A 440 9.35 -30.62 11.47
C TYR A 440 9.04 -29.40 12.34
N ILE A 441 9.61 -28.26 11.98
CA ILE A 441 9.39 -26.96 12.62
C ILE A 441 8.72 -26.04 11.60
N PRO A 442 7.65 -25.31 11.97
CA PRO A 442 6.99 -24.40 11.06
C PRO A 442 7.76 -23.07 10.96
N THR A 443 8.01 -22.63 9.73
CA THR A 443 8.82 -21.44 9.43
C THR A 443 8.00 -20.27 8.93
N ARG A 444 6.94 -20.53 8.15
CA ARG A 444 6.07 -19.48 7.60
C ARG A 444 4.61 -19.93 7.64
N PHE A 445 3.74 -19.01 8.03
CA PHE A 445 2.29 -19.15 7.96
C PHE A 445 1.73 -18.07 7.03
N ALA A 446 0.73 -18.40 6.21
CA ALA A 446 0.05 -17.44 5.34
C ALA A 446 -1.42 -17.81 5.13
N TRP A 447 -2.32 -16.87 5.43
CA TRP A 447 -3.76 -17.00 5.20
C TRP A 447 -4.13 -16.91 3.72
N GLN A 448 -5.07 -17.75 3.27
CA GLN A 448 -5.78 -17.50 2.02
C GLN A 448 -6.61 -16.22 2.19
N THR A 449 -6.63 -15.34 1.19
CA THR A 449 -7.49 -14.16 1.23
C THR A 449 -8.94 -14.57 0.94
N GLY A 450 -9.88 -14.19 1.82
CA GLY A 450 -11.31 -14.43 1.62
C GLY A 450 -11.79 -15.89 1.73
N GLY A 451 -10.95 -16.84 2.14
CA GLY A 451 -11.28 -18.27 2.17
C GLY A 451 -11.21 -18.92 3.55
N ASP A 452 -11.25 -20.25 3.58
CA ASP A 452 -11.18 -21.09 4.79
C ASP A 452 -9.86 -21.88 4.87
N LYS A 453 -8.86 -21.51 4.08
CA LYS A 453 -7.57 -22.20 3.99
C LYS A 453 -6.41 -21.34 4.43
N PHE A 454 -5.31 -22.01 4.76
CA PHE A 454 -4.02 -21.37 4.99
C PHE A 454 -2.89 -22.31 4.59
N ALA A 455 -1.73 -21.74 4.34
CA ALA A 455 -0.53 -22.46 3.98
C ALA A 455 0.54 -22.32 5.08
N VAL A 456 1.25 -23.41 5.34
CA VAL A 456 2.37 -23.46 6.28
C VAL A 456 3.58 -24.07 5.59
N LEU A 457 4.72 -23.38 5.68
CA LEU A 457 6.02 -23.95 5.34
C LEU A 457 6.60 -24.63 6.57
N LEU A 458 7.00 -25.89 6.39
CA LEU A 458 7.65 -26.72 7.39
C LEU A 458 9.08 -27.00 6.96
N LYS A 459 10.03 -26.92 7.90
CA LYS A 459 11.42 -27.33 7.69
C LYS A 459 11.73 -28.55 8.57
N LYS A 460 12.50 -29.50 8.06
CA LYS A 460 12.94 -30.66 8.84
C LYS A 460 13.82 -30.21 10.00
N ASP A 461 13.52 -30.70 11.20
CA ASP A 461 14.27 -30.37 12.42
C ASP A 461 15.71 -30.93 12.36
N GLY A 462 16.66 -30.18 12.90
CA GLY A 462 18.09 -30.54 12.93
C GLY A 462 18.82 -30.51 11.58
N VAL A 463 18.15 -30.18 10.47
CA VAL A 463 18.79 -30.08 9.14
C VAL A 463 19.06 -28.62 8.80
N GLY A 464 20.33 -28.30 8.52
CA GLY A 464 20.77 -26.96 8.08
C GLY A 464 20.16 -26.53 6.73
N SER A 465 20.57 -25.38 6.21
CA SER A 465 20.25 -24.99 4.82
C SER A 465 21.07 -25.83 3.84
N GLY A 466 20.71 -27.10 3.68
CA GLY A 466 21.30 -28.00 2.68
C GLY A 466 20.77 -27.77 1.27
N LEU A 467 21.46 -28.36 0.29
CA LEU A 467 21.00 -28.49 -1.10
C LEU A 467 19.76 -29.40 -1.16
N GLY A 468 18.79 -29.06 -2.01
CA GLY A 468 17.54 -29.81 -2.18
C GLY A 468 16.34 -29.28 -1.38
N GLU A 469 15.27 -30.09 -1.34
CA GLU A 469 14.01 -29.83 -0.65
C GLU A 469 14.11 -30.18 0.83
N THR A 470 14.30 -29.16 1.66
CA THR A 470 14.57 -29.30 3.09
C THR A 470 13.30 -29.32 3.95
N GLY A 471 12.12 -29.39 3.32
CA GLY A 471 10.84 -29.15 3.97
C GLY A 471 9.62 -29.49 3.14
N PHE A 472 8.46 -29.11 3.65
CA PHE A 472 7.16 -29.28 3.00
C PHE A 472 6.38 -27.97 3.01
N LEU A 473 5.62 -27.74 1.95
CA LEU A 473 4.47 -26.85 1.96
C LEU A 473 3.24 -27.68 2.28
N GLN A 474 2.50 -27.30 3.33
CA GLN A 474 1.20 -27.87 3.64
C GLN A 474 0.12 -26.82 3.50
N ILE A 475 -0.93 -27.13 2.74
CA ILE A 475 -2.13 -26.29 2.64
C ILE A 475 -3.23 -26.98 3.45
N PHE A 476 -3.75 -26.24 4.43
CA PHE A 476 -4.79 -26.68 5.34
C PHE A 476 -6.13 -26.06 4.96
N MET A 477 -7.21 -26.81 5.16
CA MET A 477 -8.58 -26.31 5.18
C MET A 477 -9.10 -26.36 6.62
N ILE A 478 -9.74 -25.28 7.07
CA ILE A 478 -10.41 -25.21 8.36
C ILE A 478 -11.79 -25.81 8.22
N GLY A 479 -11.97 -27.04 8.71
CA GLY A 479 -13.28 -27.68 8.80
C GLY A 479 -13.86 -27.61 10.21
N LYS A 480 -15.10 -28.08 10.38
CA LYS A 480 -15.81 -28.16 11.67
C LYS A 480 -15.06 -28.95 12.76
N GLN A 481 -14.23 -29.91 12.36
CA GLN A 481 -13.42 -30.74 13.27
C GLN A 481 -12.01 -30.18 13.49
N GLY A 482 -11.75 -28.95 13.03
CA GLY A 482 -10.44 -28.32 13.05
C GLY A 482 -9.68 -28.40 11.72
N PRO A 483 -8.45 -27.85 11.66
CA PRO A 483 -7.64 -27.79 10.46
C PRO A 483 -7.22 -29.18 9.96
N LYS A 484 -7.42 -29.44 8.66
CA LYS A 484 -6.98 -30.68 7.98
C LYS A 484 -6.08 -30.34 6.81
N VAL A 485 -4.99 -31.10 6.64
CA VAL A 485 -4.11 -30.98 5.47
C VAL A 485 -4.86 -31.47 4.24
N GLN A 486 -4.97 -30.62 3.23
CA GLN A 486 -5.55 -30.97 1.93
C GLN A 486 -4.48 -31.28 0.87
N HIS A 487 -3.36 -30.57 0.95
CA HIS A 487 -2.27 -30.71 -0.02
C HIS A 487 -0.94 -30.60 0.70
N GLU A 488 0.02 -31.45 0.33
CA GLU A 488 1.37 -31.46 0.87
C GLU A 488 2.36 -31.67 -0.27
N VAL A 489 3.33 -30.77 -0.40
CA VAL A 489 4.35 -30.86 -1.46
C VAL A 489 5.75 -30.59 -0.90
N PRO A 490 6.74 -31.43 -1.20
CA PRO A 490 8.14 -31.15 -0.91
C PRO A 490 8.59 -29.81 -1.49
N THR A 491 9.24 -28.97 -0.67
CA THR A 491 9.71 -27.67 -1.11
C THR A 491 10.91 -27.19 -0.31
N SER A 492 11.67 -26.28 -0.92
CA SER A 492 12.64 -25.44 -0.22
C SER A 492 12.19 -23.98 -0.17
N ALA A 493 10.93 -23.67 -0.49
CA ALA A 493 10.38 -22.33 -0.39
C ALA A 493 10.53 -21.76 1.04
N THR A 494 10.71 -20.45 1.13
CA THR A 494 10.83 -19.69 2.39
C THR A 494 9.73 -18.64 2.54
N HIS A 495 9.10 -18.25 1.42
CA HIS A 495 8.06 -17.24 1.36
C HIS A 495 6.81 -17.79 0.69
N LEU A 496 5.65 -17.25 1.09
CA LEU A 496 4.33 -17.60 0.56
C LEU A 496 3.56 -16.31 0.24
N PHE A 497 2.96 -16.28 -0.94
CA PHE A 497 2.19 -15.16 -1.47
C PHE A 497 0.87 -15.68 -2.02
N TRP A 498 -0.21 -15.49 -1.27
CA TRP A 498 -1.55 -15.74 -1.78
C TRP A 498 -1.96 -14.60 -2.72
N ALA A 499 -2.63 -14.95 -3.81
CA ALA A 499 -3.24 -13.95 -4.68
C ALA A 499 -4.40 -13.25 -3.93
N PRO A 500 -4.69 -11.96 -4.19
CA PRO A 500 -5.68 -11.20 -3.42
C PRO A 500 -7.10 -11.77 -3.39
N HIS A 501 -7.52 -12.53 -4.41
CA HIS A 501 -8.80 -13.24 -4.42
C HIS A 501 -8.74 -14.70 -3.93
N GLY A 502 -7.60 -15.16 -3.42
CA GLY A 502 -7.48 -16.43 -2.71
C GLY A 502 -7.40 -17.69 -3.58
N GLY A 503 -7.74 -17.63 -4.86
CA GLY A 503 -7.74 -18.82 -5.74
C GLY A 503 -6.36 -19.33 -6.17
N ARG A 504 -5.27 -18.61 -5.84
CA ARG A 504 -3.91 -18.90 -6.31
C ARG A 504 -2.89 -18.66 -5.20
N LEU A 505 -1.81 -19.43 -5.21
CA LEU A 505 -0.69 -19.31 -4.27
C LEU A 505 0.63 -19.42 -5.03
N ALA A 506 1.58 -18.54 -4.70
CA ALA A 506 2.97 -18.65 -5.12
C ALA A 506 3.87 -18.87 -3.90
N ALA A 507 4.79 -19.82 -4.01
CA ALA A 507 5.83 -20.07 -3.02
C ALA A 507 7.19 -19.71 -3.62
N ALA A 508 8.01 -18.97 -2.88
CA ALA A 508 9.30 -18.47 -3.36
C ALA A 508 10.45 -18.80 -2.41
N ASN A 509 11.64 -19.00 -2.98
CA ASN A 509 12.91 -18.91 -2.26
C ASN A 509 13.88 -18.05 -3.09
N PHE A 510 14.18 -16.87 -2.58
CA PHE A 510 15.06 -15.90 -3.25
C PHE A 510 16.51 -16.39 -3.31
N ASP A 511 17.02 -17.03 -2.25
CA ASP A 511 18.40 -17.55 -2.18
C ASP A 511 18.64 -18.72 -3.16
N LYS A 512 17.62 -19.54 -3.39
CA LYS A 512 17.65 -20.70 -4.31
C LYS A 512 17.04 -20.40 -5.68
N SER A 513 16.64 -19.15 -5.95
CA SER A 513 15.98 -18.71 -7.18
C SER A 513 14.81 -19.63 -7.60
N LEU A 514 13.99 -20.05 -6.63
CA LEU A 514 12.87 -20.97 -6.79
C LEU A 514 11.55 -20.20 -6.76
N LEU A 515 10.67 -20.48 -7.73
CA LEU A 515 9.26 -20.09 -7.71
C LEU A 515 8.39 -21.32 -7.97
N HIS A 516 7.29 -21.46 -7.24
CA HIS A 516 6.36 -22.56 -7.41
C HIS A 516 4.93 -22.07 -7.30
N PHE A 517 4.11 -22.37 -8.31
CA PHE A 517 2.74 -21.89 -8.43
C PHE A 517 1.72 -22.98 -8.15
N PHE A 518 0.63 -22.61 -7.50
CA PHE A 518 -0.48 -23.49 -7.12
C PHE A 518 -1.81 -22.82 -7.45
N VAL A 519 -2.75 -23.60 -7.97
CA VAL A 519 -4.12 -23.16 -8.28
C VAL A 519 -5.11 -23.94 -7.46
N LEU A 520 -6.02 -23.22 -6.81
CA LEU A 520 -7.14 -23.78 -6.06
C LEU A 520 -8.39 -23.71 -6.92
N HIS A 521 -9.03 -24.84 -7.11
CA HIS A 521 -10.25 -24.97 -7.90
C HIS A 521 -11.49 -24.90 -7.00
N ASP A 522 -12.64 -24.55 -7.59
CA ASP A 522 -13.92 -24.40 -6.86
C ASP A 522 -14.38 -25.70 -6.18
N ASN A 523 -13.95 -26.86 -6.68
CA ASN A 523 -14.20 -28.18 -6.08
C ASN A 523 -13.26 -28.49 -4.90
N ASN A 524 -12.52 -27.50 -4.38
CA ASN A 524 -11.51 -27.61 -3.34
C ASN A 524 -10.30 -28.51 -3.69
N THR A 525 -10.08 -28.85 -4.96
CA THR A 525 -8.83 -29.49 -5.36
C THR A 525 -7.73 -28.45 -5.53
N ILE A 526 -6.51 -28.84 -5.21
CA ILE A 526 -5.32 -28.01 -5.37
C ILE A 526 -4.43 -28.66 -6.41
N THR A 527 -4.04 -27.90 -7.42
CA THR A 527 -3.14 -28.38 -8.48
C THR A 527 -1.83 -27.63 -8.45
N ASP A 528 -0.74 -28.39 -8.44
CA ASP A 528 0.61 -27.89 -8.67
C ASP A 528 0.73 -27.46 -10.14
N LYS A 529 1.27 -26.27 -10.37
CA LYS A 529 1.57 -25.75 -11.71
C LYS A 529 3.08 -25.70 -11.91
N ASN A 530 3.60 -24.64 -12.53
CA ASN A 530 5.02 -24.58 -12.83
C ASN A 530 5.84 -24.40 -11.57
N LYS A 531 6.93 -25.18 -11.49
CA LYS A 531 8.00 -25.03 -10.51
C LYS A 531 9.25 -24.59 -11.26
N LEU A 532 9.57 -23.31 -11.16
CA LEU A 532 10.66 -22.67 -11.88
C LEU A 532 11.89 -22.57 -10.97
N SER A 533 13.04 -22.96 -11.51
CA SER A 533 14.34 -22.80 -10.87
C SER A 533 15.21 -21.84 -11.69
N GLY A 534 16.09 -21.07 -11.04
CA GLY A 534 16.93 -20.07 -11.71
C GLY A 534 16.22 -18.74 -12.02
N VAL A 535 15.07 -18.48 -11.38
CA VAL A 535 14.40 -17.17 -11.45
C VAL A 535 14.94 -16.29 -10.33
N ASN A 536 15.95 -15.48 -10.65
CA ASN A 536 16.54 -14.54 -9.71
C ASN A 536 15.54 -13.43 -9.36
N ALA A 537 15.37 -13.18 -8.07
CA ALA A 537 14.40 -12.24 -7.54
C ALA A 537 14.84 -11.74 -6.17
N THR A 538 14.67 -10.44 -5.92
CA THR A 538 14.73 -9.87 -4.56
C THR A 538 13.34 -9.73 -3.96
N ASN A 539 12.33 -9.55 -4.82
CA ASN A 539 10.96 -9.30 -4.43
C ASN A 539 10.00 -9.84 -5.50
N CYS A 540 8.77 -10.07 -5.09
CA CYS A 540 7.68 -10.51 -5.96
C CYS A 540 6.33 -10.16 -5.36
N GLU A 541 5.32 -10.01 -6.21
CA GLU A 541 3.97 -9.63 -5.79
C GLU A 541 2.92 -10.05 -6.83
N TRP A 542 1.75 -10.48 -6.35
CA TRP A 542 0.57 -10.68 -7.19
C TRP A 542 -0.06 -9.35 -7.57
N ASP A 543 -0.56 -9.24 -8.79
CA ASP A 543 -1.43 -8.13 -9.15
C ASP A 543 -2.74 -8.18 -8.34
N PRO A 544 -3.48 -7.06 -8.18
CA PRO A 544 -4.68 -7.02 -7.37
C PRO A 544 -5.78 -7.98 -7.85
N THR A 545 -5.82 -8.32 -9.15
CA THR A 545 -6.77 -9.28 -9.72
C THR A 545 -6.29 -10.74 -9.57
N GLY A 546 -5.05 -10.94 -9.13
CA GLY A 546 -4.40 -12.22 -8.95
C GLY A 546 -4.13 -13.01 -10.23
N ARG A 547 -4.29 -12.42 -11.42
CA ARG A 547 -4.06 -13.06 -12.73
C ARG A 547 -2.58 -13.13 -13.10
N TYR A 548 -1.79 -12.19 -12.62
CA TYR A 548 -0.39 -11.99 -12.96
C TYR A 548 0.46 -11.93 -11.70
N PHE A 549 1.70 -12.41 -11.82
CA PHE A 549 2.68 -12.40 -10.77
C PHE A 549 3.93 -11.68 -11.25
N ALA A 550 4.26 -10.55 -10.61
CA ALA A 550 5.47 -9.80 -10.91
C ALA A 550 6.62 -10.28 -10.01
N VAL A 551 7.81 -10.35 -10.60
CA VAL A 551 9.06 -10.71 -9.93
C VAL A 551 10.12 -9.74 -10.39
N TRP A 552 10.92 -9.20 -9.48
CA TRP A 552 11.98 -8.26 -9.86
C TRP A 552 13.23 -8.39 -9.01
N VAL A 553 14.32 -7.85 -9.56
CA VAL A 553 15.62 -7.73 -8.90
C VAL A 553 15.88 -6.25 -8.67
N SER A 554 15.87 -5.84 -7.40
CA SER A 554 16.16 -4.47 -6.99
C SER A 554 17.66 -4.23 -6.88
N SER A 555 18.15 -3.18 -7.54
CA SER A 555 19.53 -2.69 -7.42
C SER A 555 19.82 -2.07 -6.04
N ILE A 556 18.80 -1.86 -5.19
CA ILE A 556 18.98 -1.34 -3.82
C ILE A 556 19.67 -2.37 -2.94
N HIS A 557 19.16 -3.60 -2.99
CA HIS A 557 19.57 -4.67 -2.09
C HIS A 557 20.62 -5.58 -2.73
N GLU A 558 20.60 -5.70 -4.06
CA GLU A 558 21.45 -6.64 -4.78
C GLU A 558 22.16 -5.95 -5.94
N GLN A 559 23.46 -5.68 -5.78
CA GLN A 559 24.27 -5.00 -6.79
C GLN A 559 24.94 -5.97 -7.78
N ALA A 560 25.02 -7.26 -7.45
CA ALA A 560 25.71 -8.25 -8.28
C ALA A 560 24.82 -8.85 -9.37
N MET A 561 23.50 -8.83 -9.20
CA MET A 561 22.55 -9.36 -10.18
C MET A 561 22.11 -8.28 -11.17
N SER A 562 21.91 -8.66 -12.44
CA SER A 562 21.34 -7.75 -13.43
C SER A 562 19.90 -7.40 -13.06
N ALA A 563 19.65 -6.11 -12.88
CA ALA A 563 18.33 -5.59 -12.58
C ALA A 563 17.36 -5.89 -13.74
N GLN A 564 16.21 -6.43 -13.38
CA GLN A 564 15.16 -6.82 -14.32
C GLN A 564 13.84 -6.95 -13.56
N TYR A 565 12.74 -6.84 -14.29
CA TYR A 565 11.45 -7.33 -13.83
C TYR A 565 10.85 -8.28 -14.86
N ARG A 566 10.08 -9.23 -14.36
CA ARG A 566 9.41 -10.28 -15.11
C ARG A 566 7.96 -10.36 -14.65
N ILE A 567 7.07 -10.61 -15.58
CA ILE A 567 5.64 -10.80 -15.31
C ILE A 567 5.28 -12.21 -15.79
N PHE A 568 4.70 -12.99 -14.88
CA PHE A 568 4.22 -14.34 -15.13
C PHE A 568 2.70 -14.36 -15.10
N ASP A 569 2.10 -15.33 -15.78
CA ASP A 569 0.72 -15.70 -15.52
C ASP A 569 0.58 -16.43 -14.17
N TYR A 570 -0.66 -16.68 -13.77
CA TYR A 570 -0.96 -17.39 -12.52
C TYR A 570 -0.51 -18.85 -12.45
N THR A 571 -0.10 -19.45 -13.57
CA THR A 571 0.43 -20.82 -13.63
C THR A 571 1.96 -20.85 -13.62
N GLY A 572 2.61 -19.69 -13.78
CA GLY A 572 4.05 -19.54 -13.84
C GLY A 572 4.63 -19.58 -15.26
N ASN A 573 3.85 -19.27 -16.30
CA ASN A 573 4.42 -19.01 -17.63
C ASN A 573 4.89 -17.56 -17.70
N GLU A 574 6.11 -17.33 -18.20
CA GLU A 574 6.64 -15.97 -18.35
C GLU A 574 5.96 -15.28 -19.54
N LEU A 575 5.27 -14.17 -19.27
CA LEU A 575 4.60 -13.36 -20.27
C LEU A 575 5.53 -12.25 -20.77
N TYR A 576 6.27 -11.63 -19.86
CA TYR A 576 7.11 -10.48 -20.16
C TYR A 576 8.39 -10.45 -19.34
N ARG A 577 9.47 -9.94 -19.93
CA ARG A 577 10.75 -9.68 -19.27
C ARG A 577 11.37 -8.41 -19.79
N LYS A 578 11.80 -7.52 -18.88
CA LYS A 578 12.59 -6.33 -19.22
C LYS A 578 13.80 -6.22 -18.32
N ALA A 579 14.98 -6.19 -18.94
CA ALA A 579 16.22 -5.82 -18.27
C ALA A 579 16.28 -4.30 -18.11
N VAL A 580 16.70 -3.83 -16.93
CA VAL A 580 16.82 -2.41 -16.61
C VAL A 580 18.19 -2.18 -15.99
N LYS A 581 18.89 -1.11 -16.37
CA LYS A 581 20.25 -0.84 -15.87
C LYS A 581 20.29 -0.66 -14.35
N THR A 582 19.39 0.16 -13.83
CA THR A 582 19.21 0.46 -12.40
C THR A 582 17.72 0.38 -12.09
N PHE A 583 17.34 -0.40 -11.09
CA PHE A 583 15.94 -0.67 -10.78
C PHE A 583 15.70 -0.58 -9.28
N SER A 584 14.74 0.22 -8.85
CA SER A 584 14.38 0.38 -7.45
C SER A 584 13.32 -0.65 -7.06
N HIS A 585 12.10 -0.49 -7.60
CA HIS A 585 10.99 -1.38 -7.29
C HIS A 585 9.89 -1.32 -8.34
N PHE A 586 9.03 -2.33 -8.23
CA PHE A 586 7.78 -2.50 -8.95
C PHE A 586 6.64 -2.38 -7.93
N ALA A 587 5.53 -1.73 -8.28
CA ALA A 587 4.35 -1.67 -7.42
C ALA A 587 3.06 -1.78 -8.25
N TRP A 588 2.31 -2.87 -8.08
CA TRP A 588 0.97 -2.97 -8.63
C TRP A 588 0.06 -1.91 -8.01
N ARG A 589 -0.78 -1.27 -8.82
CA ARG A 589 -1.84 -0.39 -8.33
C ARG A 589 -2.91 -1.25 -7.65
N PRO A 590 -3.26 -1.01 -6.38
CA PRO A 590 -4.35 -1.74 -5.73
C PRO A 590 -5.70 -1.55 -6.42
N LEU A 591 -6.61 -2.49 -6.22
CA LEU A 591 -8.00 -2.41 -6.68
C LEU A 591 -8.89 -2.02 -5.49
N PRO A 592 -9.76 -1.00 -5.61
CA PRO A 592 -10.71 -0.65 -4.56
C PRO A 592 -11.71 -1.81 -4.29
N PRO A 593 -12.35 -1.83 -3.10
CA PRO A 593 -13.47 -2.71 -2.82
C PRO A 593 -14.56 -2.60 -3.89
N THR A 594 -15.17 -3.73 -4.23
CA THR A 594 -16.23 -3.78 -5.23
C THR A 594 -17.49 -3.04 -4.76
N LEU A 595 -18.09 -2.25 -5.65
CA LEU A 595 -19.41 -1.65 -5.46
C LEU A 595 -20.55 -2.61 -5.84
N VAL A 596 -20.21 -3.75 -6.45
CA VAL A 596 -21.17 -4.75 -6.94
C VAL A 596 -21.77 -5.53 -5.78
N ASP A 597 -23.09 -5.62 -5.75
CA ASP A 597 -23.80 -6.35 -4.71
C ASP A 597 -23.67 -7.89 -4.88
N SER A 598 -24.06 -8.65 -3.85
CA SER A 598 -23.98 -10.11 -3.87
C SER A 598 -24.91 -10.76 -4.91
N ALA A 599 -26.01 -10.11 -5.27
CA ALA A 599 -26.98 -10.61 -6.25
C ALA A 599 -26.46 -10.47 -7.68
N GLN A 600 -25.85 -9.35 -8.02
CA GLN A 600 -25.15 -9.07 -9.27
C GLN A 600 -23.94 -10.01 -9.42
N MET A 601 -23.14 -10.19 -8.35
CA MET A 601 -22.05 -11.17 -8.38
C MET A 601 -22.54 -12.61 -8.66
N LYS A 602 -23.73 -12.97 -8.20
CA LYS A 602 -24.34 -14.27 -8.51
C LYS A 602 -24.74 -14.36 -9.99
N LYS A 603 -25.38 -13.33 -10.54
CA LYS A 603 -25.74 -13.28 -11.98
C LYS A 603 -24.52 -13.34 -12.89
N VAL A 604 -23.41 -12.69 -12.51
CA VAL A 604 -22.14 -12.76 -13.25
C VAL A 604 -21.58 -14.19 -13.24
N ARG A 605 -21.61 -14.88 -12.08
CA ARG A 605 -21.18 -16.28 -12.00
C ARG A 605 -22.03 -17.21 -12.87
N GLU A 606 -23.34 -17.00 -12.95
CA GLU A 606 -24.24 -17.77 -13.81
C GLU A 606 -23.94 -17.53 -15.30
N SER A 607 -23.57 -16.31 -15.67
CA SER A 607 -23.22 -15.91 -17.04
C SER A 607 -21.79 -16.30 -17.45
N MET A 608 -20.96 -16.76 -16.51
CA MET A 608 -19.53 -17.00 -16.71
C MET A 608 -19.24 -18.04 -17.80
N LYS A 609 -20.12 -19.04 -17.98
CA LYS A 609 -19.97 -20.04 -19.04
C LYS A 609 -20.15 -19.44 -20.45
N MET A 610 -21.11 -18.51 -20.60
CA MET A 610 -21.33 -17.83 -21.87
C MET A 610 -20.16 -16.88 -22.17
N LEU A 611 -19.74 -16.10 -21.16
CA LEU A 611 -18.57 -15.22 -21.29
C LEU A 611 -17.32 -16.00 -21.66
N LEU A 612 -17.07 -17.16 -21.04
CA LEU A 612 -15.93 -18.01 -21.37
C LEU A 612 -15.95 -18.45 -22.84
N HIS A 613 -17.11 -18.89 -23.34
CA HIS A 613 -17.26 -19.26 -24.75
C HIS A 613 -16.97 -18.08 -25.68
N ASP A 614 -17.49 -16.89 -25.37
CA ASP A 614 -17.26 -15.69 -26.18
C ASP A 614 -15.79 -15.25 -26.15
N TYR A 615 -15.12 -15.38 -25.00
CA TYR A 615 -13.68 -15.14 -24.86
C TYR A 615 -12.84 -16.16 -25.64
N GLU A 616 -13.20 -17.45 -25.60
CA GLU A 616 -12.50 -18.48 -26.38
C GLU A 616 -12.67 -18.23 -27.88
N ALA A 617 -13.86 -17.83 -28.33
CA ALA A 617 -14.13 -17.50 -29.73
C ALA A 617 -13.35 -16.25 -30.19
N THR A 618 -13.32 -15.19 -29.38
CA THR A 618 -12.54 -13.97 -29.69
C THR A 618 -11.04 -14.23 -29.68
N ALA A 619 -10.53 -15.01 -28.73
CA ALA A 619 -9.12 -15.42 -28.70
C ALA A 619 -8.72 -16.26 -29.92
N ALA A 620 -9.57 -17.19 -30.35
CA ALA A 620 -9.35 -17.98 -31.56
C ALA A 620 -9.34 -17.10 -32.82
N ALA A 621 -10.24 -16.12 -32.91
CA ALA A 621 -10.29 -15.18 -34.03
C ALA A 621 -9.04 -14.27 -34.09
N LEU A 622 -8.60 -13.73 -32.94
CA LEU A 622 -7.37 -12.93 -32.84
C LEU A 622 -6.13 -13.73 -33.23
N LYS A 623 -6.03 -14.98 -32.76
CA LYS A 623 -4.94 -15.88 -33.13
C LYS A 623 -4.92 -16.15 -34.64
N ALA A 624 -6.07 -16.44 -35.24
CA ALA A 624 -6.17 -16.65 -36.68
C ALA A 624 -5.78 -15.39 -37.47
N ALA A 625 -6.20 -14.20 -37.03
CA ALA A 625 -5.83 -12.93 -37.66
C ALA A 625 -4.31 -12.66 -37.55
N SER A 626 -3.69 -12.96 -36.41
CA SER A 626 -2.23 -12.85 -36.21
C SER A 626 -1.47 -13.82 -37.12
N GLU A 627 -1.90 -15.08 -37.20
CA GLU A 627 -1.31 -16.09 -38.09
C GLU A 627 -1.44 -15.67 -39.56
N GLU A 628 -2.58 -15.12 -39.98
CA GLU A 628 -2.76 -14.58 -41.33
C GLU A 628 -1.82 -13.41 -41.64
N GLN A 629 -1.61 -12.50 -40.67
CA GLN A 629 -0.69 -11.38 -40.81
C GLN A 629 0.77 -11.86 -40.95
N VAL A 630 1.19 -12.81 -40.10
CA VAL A 630 2.52 -13.42 -40.18
C VAL A 630 2.72 -14.13 -41.52
N GLU A 631 1.70 -14.84 -42.01
CA GLU A 631 1.75 -15.53 -43.30
C GLU A 631 1.82 -14.54 -44.48
N LYS A 632 1.11 -13.42 -44.42
CA LYS A 632 1.23 -12.33 -45.40
C LYS A 632 2.64 -11.74 -45.41
N GLU A 633 3.22 -11.46 -44.25
CA GLU A 633 4.59 -10.96 -44.14
C GLU A 633 5.63 -11.98 -44.65
N ARG A 634 5.43 -13.27 -44.35
CA ARG A 634 6.27 -14.36 -44.85
C ARG A 634 6.24 -14.41 -46.37
N LYS A 635 5.04 -14.40 -46.98
CA LYS A 635 4.87 -14.37 -48.44
C LYS A 635 5.51 -13.15 -49.07
N LEU A 636 5.34 -11.97 -48.49
CA LEU A 636 5.95 -10.74 -49.02
C LEU A 636 7.49 -10.85 -49.04
N LYS A 637 8.10 -11.35 -47.96
CA LYS A 637 9.55 -11.58 -47.88
C LYS A 637 10.03 -12.65 -48.87
N GLU A 638 9.25 -13.71 -49.05
CA GLU A 638 9.55 -14.76 -50.04
C GLU A 638 9.47 -14.22 -51.47
N ASP A 639 8.45 -13.44 -51.81
CA ASP A 639 8.29 -12.82 -53.12
C ASP A 639 9.42 -11.82 -53.41
N GLU A 640 9.81 -11.01 -52.41
CA GLU A 640 10.94 -10.08 -52.52
C GLU A 640 12.25 -10.84 -52.73
N TYR A 641 12.48 -11.93 -51.98
CA TYR A 641 13.64 -12.80 -52.14
C TYR A 641 13.68 -13.44 -53.54
N VAL A 642 12.56 -14.02 -54.00
CA VAL A 642 12.46 -14.64 -55.33
C VAL A 642 12.70 -13.62 -56.44
N LYS A 643 12.14 -12.42 -56.31
CA LYS A 643 12.37 -11.32 -57.27
C LYS A 643 13.85 -10.93 -57.32
N LYS A 644 14.49 -10.78 -56.16
CA LYS A 644 15.93 -10.48 -56.08
C LYS A 644 16.79 -11.59 -56.68
N MET A 645 16.46 -12.86 -56.43
CA MET A 645 17.15 -14.00 -57.01
C MET A 645 16.99 -14.09 -58.53
N LYS A 646 15.79 -13.78 -59.06
CA LYS A 646 15.57 -13.68 -60.51
C LYS A 646 16.41 -12.58 -61.14
N GLN A 647 16.43 -11.39 -60.52
CA GLN A 647 17.26 -10.27 -60.99
C GLN A 647 18.75 -10.63 -60.99
N LEU A 648 19.25 -11.30 -59.94
CA LEU A 648 20.63 -11.78 -59.88
C LEU A 648 20.92 -12.85 -60.94
N ALA A 649 19.98 -13.76 -61.21
CA ALA A 649 20.13 -14.76 -62.26
C ALA A 649 20.14 -14.13 -63.66
N GLU A 650 19.25 -13.18 -63.93
CA GLU A 650 19.23 -12.41 -65.18
C GLU A 650 20.53 -11.63 -65.38
N GLN A 651 21.02 -10.98 -64.32
CA GLN A 651 22.31 -10.29 -64.35
C GLN A 651 23.45 -11.26 -64.60
N ALA A 652 23.48 -12.42 -63.94
CA ALA A 652 24.48 -13.45 -64.17
C ALA A 652 24.48 -13.98 -65.61
N THR A 653 23.31 -14.13 -66.23
CA THR A 653 23.20 -14.50 -67.65
C THR A 653 23.66 -13.38 -68.58
N ARG A 654 23.31 -12.11 -68.28
CA ARG A 654 23.74 -10.95 -69.07
C ARG A 654 25.26 -10.77 -69.02
N ASP A 655 25.83 -10.95 -67.84
CA ASP A 655 27.27 -10.82 -67.58
C ASP A 655 28.04 -12.11 -67.95
N LYS A 656 27.36 -13.13 -68.52
CA LYS A 656 27.94 -14.42 -68.92
C LYS A 656 28.76 -15.09 -67.81
N LEU A 657 28.38 -14.90 -66.55
CA LEU A 657 29.15 -15.36 -65.38
C LEU A 657 29.30 -16.88 -65.34
N THR A 658 28.38 -17.65 -65.95
CA THR A 658 28.51 -19.10 -66.11
C THR A 658 29.65 -19.47 -67.05
N GLU A 659 29.79 -18.78 -68.19
CA GLU A 659 30.90 -19.00 -69.13
C GLU A 659 32.22 -18.58 -68.48
N ILE A 660 32.26 -17.42 -67.83
CA ILE A 660 33.43 -16.93 -67.10
C ILE A 660 33.83 -17.91 -65.99
N ARG A 661 32.86 -18.48 -65.27
CA ARG A 661 33.12 -19.49 -64.23
C ARG A 661 33.68 -20.78 -64.82
N GLU A 662 33.16 -21.25 -65.95
CA GLU A 662 33.67 -22.43 -66.64
C GLU A 662 35.09 -22.19 -67.20
N GLU A 663 35.36 -21.00 -67.74
CA GLU A 663 36.69 -20.58 -68.19
C GLU A 663 37.68 -20.48 -67.03
N GLU A 664 37.31 -19.83 -65.92
CA GLU A 664 38.14 -19.74 -64.70
C GLU A 664 38.36 -21.11 -64.08
N TYR A 665 37.35 -21.99 -64.10
CA TYR A 665 37.49 -23.36 -63.62
C TYR A 665 38.42 -24.17 -64.53
N ALA A 666 38.30 -24.06 -65.85
CA ALA A 666 39.21 -24.69 -66.81
C ALA A 666 40.65 -24.14 -66.68
N ASN A 667 40.77 -22.84 -66.40
CA ASN A 667 42.02 -22.14 -66.14
C ASN A 667 42.53 -22.30 -64.70
N SER A 668 41.82 -23.01 -63.83
CA SER A 668 42.29 -23.31 -62.49
C SER A 668 43.63 -24.05 -62.54
N LYS A 669 44.57 -23.64 -61.66
CA LYS A 669 45.87 -24.32 -61.52
C LYS A 669 45.71 -25.83 -61.27
N TRP A 670 44.65 -26.22 -60.55
CA TRP A 670 44.35 -27.61 -60.24
C TRP A 670 43.83 -28.40 -61.44
N VAL A 671 42.95 -27.80 -62.24
CA VAL A 671 42.41 -28.44 -63.46
C VAL A 671 43.50 -28.54 -64.53
N ARG A 672 44.31 -27.50 -64.72
CA ARG A 672 45.49 -27.55 -65.60
C ARG A 672 46.52 -28.59 -65.15
N TYR A 673 46.79 -28.68 -63.85
CA TYR A 673 47.66 -29.71 -63.28
C TYR A 673 47.10 -31.12 -63.50
N ASN A 674 45.81 -31.35 -63.22
CA ASN A 674 45.20 -32.67 -63.36
C ASN A 674 45.09 -33.09 -64.83
N ASN A 675 44.75 -32.18 -65.76
CA ASN A 675 44.74 -32.47 -67.19
C ASN A 675 46.16 -32.78 -67.73
N SER A 676 47.19 -32.06 -67.27
CA SER A 676 48.58 -32.37 -67.61
C SER A 676 49.03 -33.72 -67.03
N ARG A 677 48.60 -34.04 -65.80
CA ARG A 677 48.86 -35.34 -65.16
C ARG A 677 48.18 -36.47 -65.91
N ILE A 678 46.92 -36.33 -66.29
CA ILE A 678 46.16 -37.31 -67.09
C ILE A 678 46.84 -37.53 -68.46
N LYS A 679 47.32 -36.47 -69.11
CA LYS A 679 48.10 -36.58 -70.36
C LYS A 679 49.47 -37.24 -70.18
N ALA A 680 50.09 -37.14 -69.00
CA ALA A 680 51.38 -37.79 -68.72
C ALA A 680 51.27 -39.29 -68.41
N LEU A 681 50.05 -39.81 -68.19
CA LEU A 681 49.82 -41.23 -67.96
C LEU A 681 49.90 -42.04 -69.28
N PRO A 682 50.41 -43.29 -69.25
CA PRO A 682 50.38 -44.24 -70.37
C PRO A 682 48.95 -44.47 -70.88
N GLU A 683 48.80 -44.80 -72.16
CA GLU A 683 47.49 -44.87 -72.85
C GLU A 683 46.51 -45.87 -72.19
N GLU A 684 47.02 -46.93 -71.57
CA GLU A 684 46.26 -47.95 -70.83
C GLU A 684 45.64 -47.42 -69.51
N GLU A 685 46.20 -46.36 -68.92
CA GLU A 685 45.74 -45.76 -67.65
C GLU A 685 44.90 -44.47 -67.85
N ARG A 686 44.72 -44.03 -69.10
CA ARG A 686 43.93 -42.82 -69.43
C ARG A 686 42.42 -43.08 -69.46
N THR A 687 42.00 -44.32 -69.67
CA THR A 687 40.61 -44.77 -69.57
C THR A 687 40.28 -45.11 -68.13
N VAL A 688 39.58 -44.20 -67.45
CA VAL A 688 38.89 -44.55 -66.20
C VAL A 688 37.63 -45.33 -66.58
N HIS A 689 37.69 -46.66 -66.48
CA HIS A 689 36.48 -47.49 -66.43
C HIS A 689 35.79 -47.21 -65.10
N GLU A 690 34.86 -46.25 -65.10
CA GLU A 690 33.95 -46.07 -63.98
C GLU A 690 32.80 -47.07 -64.19
N ASP A 691 32.95 -48.28 -63.64
CA ASP A 691 31.83 -49.22 -63.55
C ASP A 691 30.82 -48.64 -62.56
N VAL A 692 29.87 -47.87 -63.10
CA VAL A 692 28.73 -47.36 -62.36
C VAL A 692 27.82 -48.55 -62.04
N THR A 693 28.09 -49.22 -60.92
CA THR A 693 27.14 -50.17 -60.34
C THR A 693 25.90 -49.40 -59.86
N GLU A 694 24.71 -49.91 -60.19
CA GLU A 694 23.41 -49.27 -59.95
C GLU A 694 23.17 -48.84 -58.48
N SER A 695 23.94 -49.38 -57.53
CA SER A 695 23.89 -49.02 -56.10
C SER A 695 24.22 -47.54 -55.82
N HIS A 696 25.10 -46.92 -56.61
CA HIS A 696 25.50 -45.52 -56.45
C HIS A 696 24.46 -44.52 -57.00
N VAL A 697 23.66 -44.96 -57.99
CA VAL A 697 22.57 -44.13 -58.56
C VAL A 697 21.33 -44.17 -57.66
N VAL A 698 21.05 -45.32 -57.04
CA VAL A 698 19.93 -45.47 -56.09
C VAL A 698 20.18 -44.69 -54.79
N SER A 699 21.41 -44.68 -54.27
CA SER A 699 21.75 -43.91 -53.06
C SER A 699 21.65 -42.39 -53.27
N ARG A 700 22.01 -41.85 -54.45
CA ARG A 700 21.77 -40.43 -54.78
C ARG A 700 20.28 -40.07 -54.95
N ARG A 701 19.46 -40.99 -55.46
CA ARG A 701 17.99 -40.79 -55.56
C ARG A 701 17.29 -40.87 -54.20
N LEU A 702 17.78 -41.69 -53.27
CA LEU A 702 17.22 -41.78 -51.91
C LEU A 702 17.55 -40.53 -51.07
N VAL A 703 18.75 -39.97 -51.20
CA VAL A 703 19.13 -38.71 -50.51
C VAL A 703 18.33 -37.50 -51.01
N THR A 704 17.88 -37.51 -52.28
CA THR A 704 17.02 -36.44 -52.83
C THR A 704 15.54 -36.62 -52.50
N SER A 705 15.08 -37.85 -52.24
CA SER A 705 13.70 -38.13 -51.80
C SER A 705 13.46 -37.90 -50.31
N SER A 706 14.49 -37.89 -49.47
CA SER A 706 14.41 -37.69 -48.00
C SER A 706 14.33 -36.21 -47.57
N LYS A 707 14.27 -35.26 -48.51
CA LYS A 707 14.15 -33.80 -48.23
C LYS A 707 12.89 -33.17 -48.84
N LYS A 708 11.80 -33.95 -48.96
CA LYS A 708 10.45 -33.42 -49.15
C LYS A 708 9.57 -33.85 -47.99
#